data_AF-A0A8T4JZH6-F1
#
_entry.id   AF-A0A8T4JZH6-F1
#
_cell.length_a   1.000
_cell.length_b   1.000
_cell.length_c   1.000
_cell.angle_alpha   90.00
_cell.angle_beta   90.00
_cell.angle_gamma   90.00
#
_symmetry.space_group_name_H-M   'P 1'
#
loop_
_entity.id
_entity.type
_entity.pdbx_description
1 polymer ?
#
loop_
_entity_poly.entity_id
_entity_poly.type
_entity_poly.pdbx_seq_one_letter_code
_entity_poly.pdbx_strand_id
1 'polypeptide(L)'
;MNLLEQCQKWNETDEFQKTIDALEALPAGERTPEMDSELARAYNGLALPLFEKNFRKRTEEAWTAFAEIEEELRQIMDTDRLRERGGELIEKCSSALELAFHSPAFELGVHGGQYELILSAEGNRAKLFPLVYFQRHAPESVLAHWNILAGRQISEGFSLRAGEIQVQADDVQVWAERTEEGISLTMFCGKLLPLLKDEEDKLWWLFYTLTVQVLGEVPVIAYVSRLELAEQPKEGAPLMLSDLPKALREMGYELWDDAGSYLDNSYMNYELEPEEDPEADWRMDVFTGSARLPVLINEYMCGERGTMDDYHKDGIAAGFLCYPLDGFEGEEQAAGILKFRDDLREAIREHAGDDAAVFLGGATGLYYGYLDFIAWDLPAVLDAARDFFAGTDISWGGFRVFRRNVGVVRLWEQESEPQVDPETGSLLSKKDMETLASFEDGVSGYFGKMLTWLENFIDQGIKERRFTERQARRDLEIALWYAYACNNLDAYRYYYKAVQWMKDSEQNAKGCATWYYRYSAALMYCGRLEEARDYAEQGILEEPDYPWIWLQAGKLRSHFGDKEGALEAAARGLALVPGDYEFLTLKKEIEAGEPLERMEYHWINPDADRTLQQGLDEDSDDKQRAISCISINAEGLKTFWDIFGSKPENYIANAPFTQFPCTVNGRTFELAFLMNEAGMSKLHADWLVRLKEWIKDGRWLERNHPDGREASLDTVLVGLDYRIGLLYKLAEEEQYFQIFLKPDGTEEDGAFWSSKA
;
A
#
# COMPACT_ATOMS: atom_id res chain seq x y z
N MET A 1 -28.59 -12.62 4.50
CA MET A 1 -27.53 -11.61 4.61
C MET A 1 -26.82 -11.55 3.27
N ASN A 2 -27.03 -10.49 2.51
CA ASN A 2 -26.28 -10.27 1.26
C ASN A 2 -24.80 -9.97 1.57
N LEU A 3 -23.93 -10.00 0.57
CA LEU A 3 -22.48 -9.84 0.80
C LEU A 3 -22.12 -8.49 1.45
N LEU A 4 -22.81 -7.40 1.08
CA LEU A 4 -22.60 -6.09 1.69
C LEU A 4 -22.95 -6.09 3.19
N GLU A 5 -24.09 -6.67 3.58
CA GLU A 5 -24.48 -6.85 4.98
C GLU A 5 -23.49 -7.75 5.74
N GLN A 6 -22.85 -8.72 5.06
CA GLN A 6 -21.77 -9.53 5.65
C GLN A 6 -20.51 -8.69 5.89
N CYS A 7 -20.10 -7.90 4.90
CA CYS A 7 -18.94 -7.01 5.01
C CYS A 7 -19.12 -5.95 6.10
N GLN A 8 -20.32 -5.36 6.21
CA GLN A 8 -20.66 -4.43 7.28
C GLN A 8 -20.53 -5.09 8.64
N LYS A 9 -21.07 -6.31 8.80
CA LYS A 9 -20.96 -7.06 10.04
C LYS A 9 -19.50 -7.42 10.36
N TRP A 10 -18.73 -7.86 9.37
CA TRP A 10 -17.31 -8.17 9.56
C TRP A 10 -16.53 -6.93 9.97
N ASN A 11 -16.76 -5.77 9.34
CA ASN A 11 -16.15 -4.50 9.71
C ASN A 11 -16.61 -3.97 11.09
N GLU A 12 -17.81 -4.31 11.53
CA GLU A 12 -18.31 -4.00 12.89
C GLU A 12 -17.70 -4.91 13.97
N THR A 13 -17.23 -6.10 13.59
CA THR A 13 -16.58 -7.07 14.49
C THR A 13 -15.08 -7.18 14.25
N ASP A 14 -14.46 -6.16 13.66
CA ASP A 14 -13.02 -6.06 13.35
C ASP A 14 -12.46 -7.21 12.47
N GLU A 15 -13.32 -7.96 11.76
CA GLU A 15 -12.95 -9.01 10.82
C GLU A 15 -12.61 -8.44 9.43
N PHE A 16 -11.85 -7.34 9.39
CA PHE A 16 -11.56 -6.56 8.18
C PHE A 16 -10.96 -7.39 7.03
N GLN A 17 -10.11 -8.37 7.36
CA GLN A 17 -9.49 -9.22 6.33
C GLN A 17 -10.52 -10.05 5.55
N LYS A 18 -11.63 -10.47 6.19
CA LYS A 18 -12.71 -11.18 5.48
C LYS A 18 -13.41 -10.26 4.49
N THR A 19 -13.62 -8.99 4.86
CA THR A 19 -14.16 -7.97 3.95
C THR A 19 -13.24 -7.76 2.76
N ILE A 20 -11.93 -7.60 2.98
CA ILE A 20 -10.95 -7.43 1.90
C ILE A 20 -10.93 -8.68 1.00
N ASP A 21 -10.73 -9.87 1.56
CA ASP A 21 -10.66 -11.11 0.77
C ASP A 21 -11.94 -11.33 -0.05
N ALA A 22 -13.11 -11.06 0.55
CA ALA A 22 -14.39 -11.25 -0.13
C ALA A 22 -14.64 -10.20 -1.23
N LEU A 23 -14.29 -8.94 -1.01
CA LEU A 23 -14.52 -7.86 -1.97
C LEU A 23 -13.42 -7.75 -3.03
N GLU A 24 -12.19 -8.19 -2.76
CA GLU A 24 -11.12 -8.27 -3.76
C GLU A 24 -11.20 -9.52 -4.64
N ALA A 25 -11.85 -10.59 -4.14
CA ALA A 25 -12.23 -11.72 -4.98
C ALA A 25 -13.29 -11.34 -6.02
N LEU A 26 -14.03 -10.24 -5.80
CA LEU A 26 -14.92 -9.68 -6.81
C LEU A 26 -14.12 -8.86 -7.81
N PRO A 27 -14.45 -8.95 -9.11
CA PRO A 27 -14.01 -7.95 -10.07
C PRO A 27 -14.41 -6.55 -9.59
N ALA A 28 -13.53 -5.56 -9.74
CA ALA A 28 -13.77 -4.22 -9.19
C ALA A 28 -15.10 -3.58 -9.66
N GLY A 29 -15.64 -3.95 -10.82
CA GLY A 29 -16.94 -3.46 -11.29
C GLY A 29 -18.18 -4.16 -10.76
N GLU A 30 -18.03 -5.32 -10.11
CA GLU A 30 -19.12 -5.96 -9.38
C GLU A 30 -19.31 -5.33 -7.98
N ARG A 31 -18.33 -4.53 -7.52
CA ARG A 31 -18.44 -3.78 -6.27
C ARG A 31 -19.29 -2.54 -6.47
N THR A 32 -20.28 -2.35 -5.60
CA THR A 32 -21.01 -1.08 -5.53
C THR A 32 -20.17 -0.03 -4.79
N PRO A 33 -20.47 1.28 -4.92
CA PRO A 33 -19.80 2.31 -4.12
C PRO A 33 -19.85 2.05 -2.62
N GLU A 34 -20.92 1.43 -2.11
CA GLU A 34 -21.03 1.00 -0.72
C GLU A 34 -20.07 -0.14 -0.39
N MET A 35 -19.88 -1.09 -1.31
CA MET A 35 -18.86 -2.15 -1.15
C MET A 35 -17.44 -1.56 -1.17
N ASP A 36 -17.15 -0.63 -2.08
CA ASP A 36 -15.85 0.06 -2.10
C ASP A 36 -15.63 0.89 -0.82
N SER A 37 -16.69 1.48 -0.27
CA SER A 37 -16.64 2.17 1.04
C SER A 37 -16.33 1.19 2.17
N GLU A 38 -16.96 0.02 2.20
CA GLU A 38 -16.65 -1.02 3.21
C GLU A 38 -15.24 -1.61 3.00
N LEU A 39 -14.76 -1.72 1.76
CA LEU A 39 -13.39 -2.13 1.45
C LEU A 39 -12.38 -1.08 1.94
N ALA A 40 -12.60 0.20 1.67
CA ALA A 40 -11.77 1.29 2.17
C ALA A 40 -11.78 1.34 3.71
N ARG A 41 -12.94 1.13 4.34
CA ARG A 41 -13.05 1.01 5.80
C ARG A 41 -12.23 -0.17 6.33
N ALA A 42 -12.26 -1.32 5.66
CA ALA A 42 -11.47 -2.49 6.05
C ALA A 42 -9.97 -2.24 5.91
N TYR A 43 -9.53 -1.62 4.81
CA TYR A 43 -8.14 -1.20 4.60
C TYR A 43 -7.66 -0.22 5.68
N ASN A 44 -8.48 0.78 6.02
CA ASN A 44 -8.17 1.73 7.09
C ASN A 44 -8.13 1.07 8.47
N GLY A 45 -9.06 0.13 8.74
CA GLY A 45 -9.10 -0.64 9.98
C GLY A 45 -7.88 -1.55 10.16
N LEU A 46 -7.35 -2.13 9.08
CA LEU A 46 -6.09 -2.88 9.13
C LEU A 46 -4.85 -1.97 9.23
N ALA A 47 -4.85 -0.81 8.57
CA ALA A 47 -3.75 0.16 8.65
C ALA A 47 -3.57 0.73 10.07
N LEU A 48 -4.68 0.89 10.80
CA LEU A 48 -4.71 1.37 12.17
C LEU A 48 -5.58 0.44 13.04
N PRO A 49 -5.04 -0.69 13.52
CA PRO A 49 -5.82 -1.70 14.25
C PRO A 49 -6.16 -1.23 15.67
N LEU A 50 -7.31 -0.56 15.80
CA LEU A 50 -7.86 -0.09 17.06
C LEU A 50 -8.92 -1.06 17.58
N PHE A 51 -8.52 -1.93 18.50
CA PHE A 51 -9.42 -2.91 19.09
C PHE A 51 -10.29 -2.30 20.19
N GLU A 52 -11.56 -2.70 20.28
CA GLU A 52 -12.43 -2.35 21.42
C GLU A 52 -11.77 -2.75 22.75
N LYS A 53 -11.20 -3.96 22.79
CA LYS A 53 -10.36 -4.46 23.88
C LYS A 53 -8.99 -4.86 23.33
N ASN A 54 -8.00 -4.00 23.55
CA ASN A 54 -6.60 -4.33 23.30
C ASN A 54 -6.11 -5.44 24.26
N PHE A 55 -4.99 -6.08 23.92
CA PHE A 55 -4.48 -7.23 24.67
C PHE A 55 -4.18 -6.92 26.14
N ARG A 56 -3.78 -5.67 26.46
CA ARG A 56 -3.61 -5.22 27.86
C ARG A 56 -4.92 -5.39 28.65
N LYS A 57 -6.03 -4.82 28.17
CA LYS A 57 -7.35 -4.94 28.83
C LYS A 57 -7.82 -6.39 28.90
N ARG A 58 -7.63 -7.15 27.82
CA ARG A 58 -8.01 -8.56 27.77
C ARG A 58 -7.23 -9.42 28.79
N THR A 59 -5.95 -9.11 28.99
CA THR A 59 -5.09 -9.74 30.01
C THR A 59 -5.62 -9.45 31.43
N GLU A 60 -6.00 -8.21 31.72
CA GLU A 60 -6.59 -7.84 33.02
C GLU A 60 -7.92 -8.58 33.29
N GLU A 61 -8.79 -8.67 32.28
CA GLU A 61 -10.06 -9.39 32.38
C GLU A 61 -9.86 -10.89 32.59
N ALA A 62 -8.97 -11.51 31.83
CA ALA A 62 -8.62 -12.92 31.97
C ALA A 62 -8.03 -13.25 33.34
N TRP A 63 -7.14 -12.43 33.88
CA TRP A 63 -6.60 -12.63 35.22
C TRP A 63 -7.62 -12.42 36.32
N THR A 64 -8.54 -11.47 36.14
CA THR A 64 -9.68 -11.28 37.05
C THR A 64 -10.55 -12.54 37.07
N ALA A 65 -10.91 -13.06 35.91
CA ALA A 65 -11.70 -14.30 35.80
C ALA A 65 -10.96 -15.52 36.37
N PHE A 66 -9.65 -15.65 36.12
CA PHE A 66 -8.85 -16.74 36.66
C PHE A 66 -8.80 -16.69 38.19
N ALA A 67 -8.60 -15.51 38.79
CA ALA A 67 -8.57 -15.33 40.24
C ALA A 67 -9.89 -15.72 40.93
N GLU A 68 -11.02 -15.58 40.25
CA GLU A 68 -12.34 -16.01 40.77
C GLU A 68 -12.49 -17.54 40.82
N ILE A 69 -11.79 -18.28 39.95
CA ILE A 69 -11.92 -19.74 39.82
C ILE A 69 -10.72 -20.51 40.40
N GLU A 70 -9.59 -19.84 40.71
CA GLU A 70 -8.33 -20.50 41.05
C GLU A 70 -8.46 -21.46 42.24
N GLU A 71 -9.21 -21.08 43.28
CA GLU A 71 -9.41 -21.92 44.46
C GLU A 71 -10.18 -23.20 44.12
N GLU A 72 -11.20 -23.08 43.25
CA GLU A 72 -11.97 -24.24 42.78
C GLU A 72 -11.08 -25.18 41.96
N LEU A 73 -10.25 -24.64 41.06
CA LEU A 73 -9.29 -25.44 40.28
C LEU A 73 -8.37 -26.26 41.20
N ARG A 74 -7.79 -25.62 42.24
CA ARG A 74 -6.96 -26.32 43.23
C ARG A 74 -7.72 -27.42 43.96
N GLN A 75 -8.95 -27.15 44.41
CA GLN A 75 -9.80 -28.14 45.06
C GLN A 75 -10.08 -29.35 44.16
N ILE A 76 -10.31 -29.13 42.86
CA ILE A 76 -10.50 -30.22 41.91
C ILE A 76 -9.20 -31.02 41.74
N MET A 77 -8.06 -30.35 41.56
CA MET A 77 -6.74 -31.00 41.41
C MET A 77 -6.36 -31.85 42.63
N ASP A 78 -6.72 -31.42 43.84
CA ASP A 78 -6.45 -32.17 45.08
C ASP A 78 -7.37 -33.39 45.28
N THR A 79 -8.63 -33.28 44.81
CA THR A 79 -9.67 -34.29 45.06
C THR A 79 -9.77 -35.35 43.97
N ASP A 80 -9.42 -35.00 42.72
CA ASP A 80 -9.53 -35.88 41.55
C ASP A 80 -8.38 -36.88 41.43
N ARG A 81 -8.26 -37.77 42.42
CA ARG A 81 -7.19 -38.78 42.48
C ARG A 81 -7.25 -39.82 41.36
N LEU A 82 -8.41 -39.98 40.71
CA LEU A 82 -8.61 -40.90 39.59
C LEU A 82 -8.49 -40.21 38.21
N ARG A 83 -8.28 -38.88 38.17
CA ARG A 83 -8.17 -38.08 36.94
C ARG A 83 -9.42 -38.14 36.06
N GLU A 84 -10.60 -38.22 36.67
CA GLU A 84 -11.90 -38.31 35.97
C GLU A 84 -12.51 -36.93 35.68
N ARG A 85 -12.04 -35.87 36.36
CA ARG A 85 -12.53 -34.48 36.25
C ARG A 85 -11.61 -33.59 35.41
N GLY A 86 -10.69 -34.18 34.65
CA GLY A 86 -9.77 -33.44 33.77
C GLY A 86 -10.49 -32.53 32.77
N GLY A 87 -11.61 -32.97 32.18
CA GLY A 87 -12.39 -32.15 31.26
C GLY A 87 -12.97 -30.89 31.91
N GLU A 88 -13.44 -31.00 33.15
CA GLU A 88 -13.97 -29.87 33.93
C GLU A 88 -12.87 -28.84 34.26
N LEU A 89 -11.67 -29.31 34.62
CA LEU A 89 -10.50 -28.45 34.86
C LEU A 89 -10.13 -27.64 33.61
N ILE A 90 -10.03 -28.33 32.46
CA ILE A 90 -9.67 -27.71 31.20
C ILE A 90 -10.74 -26.70 30.77
N GLU A 91 -12.02 -27.06 30.83
CA GLU A 91 -13.11 -26.15 30.43
C GLU A 91 -13.13 -24.86 31.27
N LYS A 92 -13.01 -24.98 32.60
CA LYS A 92 -12.98 -23.83 33.51
C LYS A 92 -11.78 -22.92 33.25
N CYS A 93 -10.58 -23.50 33.17
CA CYS A 93 -9.37 -22.72 32.94
C CYS A 93 -9.37 -22.09 31.53
N SER A 94 -9.79 -22.83 30.50
CA SER A 94 -9.89 -22.33 29.12
C SER A 94 -10.83 -21.13 29.05
N SER A 95 -11.99 -21.20 29.71
CA SER A 95 -12.96 -20.09 29.73
C SER A 95 -12.38 -18.78 30.27
N ALA A 96 -11.48 -18.85 31.27
CA ALA A 96 -10.80 -17.66 31.79
C ALA A 96 -9.72 -17.15 30.83
N LEU A 97 -8.93 -18.06 30.23
CA LEU A 97 -7.85 -17.72 29.31
C LEU A 97 -8.36 -17.22 27.95
N GLU A 98 -9.53 -17.68 27.50
CA GLU A 98 -10.18 -17.28 26.24
C GLU A 98 -10.55 -15.79 26.21
N LEU A 99 -10.62 -15.15 27.38
CA LEU A 99 -10.78 -13.69 27.47
C LEU A 99 -9.55 -12.96 26.93
N ALA A 100 -8.34 -13.52 27.11
CA ALA A 100 -7.08 -12.97 26.60
C ALA A 100 -6.69 -13.52 25.22
N PHE A 101 -6.79 -14.84 25.04
CA PHE A 101 -6.30 -15.54 23.85
C PHE A 101 -7.46 -16.16 23.07
N HIS A 102 -7.48 -16.03 21.75
CA HIS A 102 -8.50 -16.65 20.91
C HIS A 102 -8.47 -18.19 20.97
N SER A 103 -7.28 -18.79 21.14
CA SER A 103 -7.10 -20.24 21.22
C SER A 103 -5.94 -20.58 22.18
N PRO A 104 -6.19 -20.57 23.50
CA PRO A 104 -5.15 -20.84 24.48
C PRO A 104 -4.72 -22.32 24.46
N ALA A 105 -3.41 -22.57 24.45
CA ALA A 105 -2.82 -23.88 24.66
C ALA A 105 -2.14 -23.90 26.03
N PHE A 106 -2.55 -24.80 26.92
CA PHE A 106 -2.03 -24.82 28.29
C PHE A 106 -2.06 -26.20 28.94
N GLU A 107 -1.31 -26.34 30.04
CA GLU A 107 -1.30 -27.50 30.92
C GLU A 107 -1.46 -27.06 32.38
N LEU A 108 -2.13 -27.90 33.16
CA LEU A 108 -2.30 -27.72 34.60
C LEU A 108 -1.56 -28.85 35.33
N GLY A 109 -0.76 -28.49 36.32
CA GLY A 109 0.11 -29.44 37.02
C GLY A 109 0.30 -29.11 38.50
N VAL A 110 0.91 -30.05 39.22
CA VAL A 110 1.42 -29.81 40.57
C VAL A 110 2.87 -30.26 40.59
N HIS A 111 3.79 -29.32 40.80
CA HIS A 111 5.21 -29.59 40.91
C HIS A 111 5.74 -29.05 42.24
N GLY A 112 6.52 -29.86 42.97
CA GLY A 112 7.09 -29.44 44.26
C GLY A 112 6.08 -29.05 45.35
N GLY A 113 4.79 -29.37 45.18
CA GLY A 113 3.71 -28.97 46.08
C GLY A 113 3.04 -27.63 45.76
N GLN A 114 3.40 -26.99 44.64
CA GLN A 114 2.78 -25.78 44.11
C GLN A 114 2.01 -26.08 42.82
N TYR A 115 0.90 -25.39 42.59
CA TYR A 115 0.11 -25.55 41.38
C TYR A 115 0.77 -24.81 40.22
N GLU A 116 0.66 -25.34 39.00
CA GLU A 116 1.29 -24.76 37.83
C GLU A 116 0.26 -24.57 36.72
N LEU A 117 0.29 -23.38 36.11
CA LEU A 117 -0.32 -23.10 34.81
C LEU A 117 0.81 -22.90 33.81
N ILE A 118 0.93 -23.82 32.86
CA ILE A 118 1.97 -23.81 31.83
C ILE A 118 1.28 -23.41 30.52
N LEU A 119 1.63 -22.25 29.98
CA LEU A 119 1.13 -21.75 28.71
C LEU A 119 2.06 -22.20 27.59
N SER A 120 1.55 -22.93 26.61
CA SER A 120 2.35 -23.45 25.49
C SER A 120 2.31 -22.50 24.31
N ALA A 121 3.48 -22.25 23.72
CA ALA A 121 3.61 -21.47 22.49
C ALA A 121 3.44 -22.32 21.23
N GLU A 122 3.25 -23.64 21.39
CA GLU A 122 3.07 -24.62 20.31
C GLU A 122 4.22 -24.60 19.29
N GLY A 123 5.44 -24.33 19.77
CA GLY A 123 6.62 -24.20 18.91
C GLY A 123 6.71 -22.88 18.14
N ASN A 124 5.81 -21.93 18.35
CA ASN A 124 5.80 -20.64 17.66
C ASN A 124 6.45 -19.54 18.51
N ARG A 125 7.57 -18.99 18.05
CA ARG A 125 8.28 -17.87 18.71
C ARG A 125 7.42 -16.63 18.87
N ALA A 126 6.57 -16.29 17.90
CA ALA A 126 5.70 -15.12 17.97
C ALA A 126 4.72 -15.23 19.15
N LYS A 127 4.18 -16.43 19.41
CA LYS A 127 3.29 -16.69 20.55
C LYS A 127 3.97 -16.48 21.92
N LEU A 128 5.30 -16.62 22.03
CA LEU A 128 5.98 -16.39 23.31
C LEU A 128 5.83 -14.94 23.81
N PHE A 129 5.77 -13.94 22.92
CA PHE A 129 5.66 -12.54 23.33
C PHE A 129 4.38 -12.25 24.14
N PRO A 130 3.17 -12.55 23.65
CA PRO A 130 1.96 -12.34 24.43
C PRO A 130 1.85 -13.27 25.64
N LEU A 131 2.39 -14.50 25.58
CA LEU A 131 2.43 -15.39 26.74
C LEU A 131 3.30 -14.84 27.88
N VAL A 132 4.48 -14.30 27.56
CA VAL A 132 5.36 -13.65 28.55
C VAL A 132 4.72 -12.39 29.10
N TYR A 133 4.07 -11.58 28.26
CA TYR A 133 3.31 -10.42 28.73
C TYR A 133 2.22 -10.85 29.72
N PHE A 134 1.40 -11.83 29.35
CA PHE A 134 0.33 -12.37 30.19
C PHE A 134 0.86 -12.92 31.51
N GLN A 135 1.92 -13.74 31.48
CA GLN A 135 2.60 -14.29 32.65
C GLN A 135 3.06 -13.19 33.62
N ARG A 136 3.69 -12.12 33.11
CA ARG A 136 4.21 -11.01 33.93
C ARG A 136 3.09 -10.21 34.64
N HIS A 137 1.86 -10.28 34.15
CA HIS A 137 0.70 -9.58 34.69
C HIS A 137 -0.16 -10.44 35.64
N ALA A 138 0.31 -11.64 36.00
CA ALA A 138 -0.38 -12.48 36.99
C ALA A 138 -0.52 -11.74 38.34
N PRO A 139 -1.73 -11.64 38.92
CA PRO A 139 -1.93 -10.96 40.20
C PRO A 139 -1.18 -11.65 41.34
N GLU A 140 -0.69 -10.88 42.33
CA GLU A 140 -0.02 -11.41 43.52
C GLU A 140 -0.86 -12.47 44.26
N SER A 141 -2.18 -12.32 44.26
CA SER A 141 -3.11 -13.30 44.87
C SER A 141 -3.08 -14.66 44.17
N VAL A 142 -2.89 -14.68 42.85
CA VAL A 142 -2.76 -15.91 42.07
C VAL A 142 -1.36 -16.50 42.27
N LEU A 143 -0.32 -15.66 42.21
CA LEU A 143 1.08 -16.07 42.39
C LEU A 143 1.38 -16.65 43.79
N ALA A 144 0.57 -16.33 44.79
CA ALA A 144 0.64 -16.94 46.12
C ALA A 144 0.37 -18.46 46.10
N HIS A 145 -0.28 -18.97 45.06
CA HIS A 145 -0.70 -20.36 44.93
C HIS A 145 -0.20 -21.04 43.66
N TRP A 146 0.01 -20.28 42.58
CA TRP A 146 0.31 -20.78 41.26
C TRP A 146 1.66 -20.31 40.74
N ASN A 147 2.43 -21.21 40.12
CA ASN A 147 3.50 -20.85 39.20
C ASN A 147 2.90 -20.68 37.81
N ILE A 148 3.08 -19.51 37.22
CA ILE A 148 2.67 -19.23 35.83
C ILE A 148 3.91 -19.30 34.96
N LEU A 149 3.92 -20.20 33.98
CA LEU A 149 5.07 -20.50 33.15
C LEU A 149 4.72 -20.31 31.68
N ALA A 150 5.56 -19.61 30.93
CA ALA A 150 5.46 -19.52 29.47
C ALA A 150 6.46 -20.50 28.83
N GLY A 151 5.93 -21.54 28.19
CA GLY A 151 6.68 -22.65 27.61
C GLY A 151 6.68 -23.89 28.50
N ARG A 152 6.46 -25.06 27.89
CA ARG A 152 6.56 -26.36 28.58
C ARG A 152 7.93 -26.58 29.20
N GLN A 153 7.91 -27.13 30.41
CA GLN A 153 9.10 -27.49 31.19
C GLN A 153 9.52 -28.94 30.95
N ILE A 154 10.76 -29.25 31.33
CA ILE A 154 11.32 -30.61 31.20
C ILE A 154 10.60 -31.56 32.16
N SER A 155 10.23 -32.74 31.67
CA SER A 155 9.62 -33.81 32.48
C SER A 155 10.49 -35.08 32.49
N GLU A 156 11.16 -35.35 33.61
CA GLU A 156 11.96 -36.56 33.78
C GLU A 156 11.10 -37.84 33.70
N GLY A 157 11.59 -38.85 32.98
CA GLY A 157 10.92 -40.15 32.85
C GLY A 157 9.62 -40.13 32.04
N PHE A 158 9.34 -39.04 31.31
CA PHE A 158 8.18 -38.92 30.45
C PHE A 158 8.15 -40.05 29.40
N SER A 159 6.97 -40.63 29.20
CA SER A 159 6.76 -41.71 28.23
C SER A 159 5.43 -41.54 27.50
N LEU A 160 5.44 -41.72 26.19
CA LEU A 160 4.24 -41.73 25.37
C LEU A 160 3.81 -43.17 25.07
N ARG A 161 2.50 -43.36 24.93
CA ARG A 161 1.93 -44.64 24.52
C ARG A 161 1.18 -44.47 23.20
N ALA A 162 1.62 -45.19 22.17
CA ALA A 162 0.96 -45.29 20.88
C ALA A 162 0.38 -46.71 20.72
N GLY A 163 -0.92 -46.86 21.03
CA GLY A 163 -1.56 -48.18 21.11
C GLY A 163 -0.98 -49.00 22.27
N GLU A 164 -0.33 -50.13 21.96
CA GLU A 164 0.36 -50.98 22.94
C GLU A 164 1.85 -50.60 23.10
N ILE A 165 2.38 -49.72 22.26
CA ILE A 165 3.80 -49.38 22.22
C ILE A 165 4.06 -48.21 23.16
N GLN A 166 4.95 -48.41 24.13
CA GLN A 166 5.45 -47.35 25.01
C GLN A 166 6.84 -46.91 24.55
N VAL A 167 7.03 -45.60 24.41
CA VAL A 167 8.28 -44.96 23.95
C VAL A 167 8.72 -43.90 24.94
N GLN A 168 10.01 -43.91 25.26
CA GLN A 168 10.70 -42.93 26.09
C GLN A 168 11.86 -42.30 25.31
N ALA A 169 12.45 -41.23 25.87
CA ALA A 169 13.61 -40.56 25.26
C ALA A 169 14.79 -41.52 25.01
N ASP A 170 15.02 -42.49 25.90
CA ASP A 170 16.10 -43.49 25.75
C ASP A 170 15.87 -44.50 24.61
N ASP A 171 14.66 -44.53 24.04
CA ASP A 171 14.33 -45.39 22.89
C ASP A 171 14.57 -44.70 21.53
N VAL A 172 14.95 -43.42 21.55
CA VAL A 172 15.06 -42.57 20.37
C VAL A 172 16.51 -42.19 20.12
N GLN A 173 17.03 -42.61 18.97
CA GLN A 173 18.33 -42.21 18.47
C GLN A 173 18.21 -40.87 17.74
N VAL A 174 19.16 -39.98 17.97
CA VAL A 174 19.19 -38.63 17.39
C VAL A 174 20.57 -38.38 16.77
N TRP A 175 20.57 -37.72 15.61
CA TRP A 175 21.75 -37.09 15.02
C TRP A 175 21.50 -35.59 14.99
N ALA A 176 22.27 -34.84 15.78
CA ALA A 176 22.16 -33.39 15.88
C ALA A 176 23.26 -32.72 15.05
N GLU A 177 22.86 -31.90 14.08
CA GLU A 177 23.76 -31.21 13.17
C GLU A 177 23.53 -29.71 13.23
N ARG A 178 24.61 -28.93 13.29
CA ARG A 178 24.55 -27.47 13.27
C ARG A 178 24.28 -26.98 11.85
N THR A 179 23.32 -26.08 11.72
CA THR A 179 22.97 -25.39 10.46
C THR A 179 23.20 -23.88 10.62
N GLU A 180 22.96 -23.11 9.55
CA GLU A 180 22.96 -21.65 9.62
C GLU A 180 21.81 -21.11 10.48
N GLU A 181 20.66 -21.80 10.48
CA GLU A 181 19.43 -21.39 11.17
C GLU A 181 19.28 -21.98 12.59
N GLY A 182 20.20 -22.88 13.00
CA GLY A 182 20.16 -23.52 14.32
C GLY A 182 20.66 -24.96 14.28
N ILE A 183 19.78 -25.90 14.66
CA ILE A 183 20.07 -27.32 14.81
C ILE A 183 19.04 -28.14 14.06
N SER A 184 19.54 -28.99 13.17
CA SER A 184 18.76 -30.05 12.54
C SER A 184 18.85 -31.32 13.37
N LEU A 185 17.70 -31.89 13.70
CA LEU A 185 17.59 -33.15 14.44
C LEU A 185 17.02 -34.23 13.51
N THR A 186 17.82 -35.22 13.16
CA THR A 186 17.32 -36.45 12.52
C THR A 186 17.08 -37.50 13.60
N MET A 187 15.87 -38.07 13.66
CA MET A 187 15.43 -38.96 14.73
C MET A 187 15.05 -40.34 14.20
N PHE A 188 15.43 -41.39 14.92
CA PHE A 188 15.06 -42.77 14.61
C PHE A 188 14.60 -43.50 15.88
N CYS A 189 13.45 -44.19 15.81
CA CYS A 189 12.99 -45.08 16.85
C CYS A 189 12.51 -46.41 16.27
N GLY A 190 13.27 -47.48 16.49
CA GLY A 190 12.93 -48.81 15.99
C GLY A 190 11.58 -49.34 16.49
N LYS A 191 11.14 -48.92 17.69
CA LYS A 191 9.83 -49.31 18.25
C LYS A 191 8.65 -48.75 17.47
N LEU A 192 8.84 -47.62 16.78
CA LEU A 192 7.78 -46.90 16.06
C LEU A 192 7.70 -47.26 14.57
N LEU A 193 8.62 -48.08 14.06
CA LEU A 193 8.61 -48.61 12.67
C LEU A 193 7.26 -49.21 12.22
N PRO A 194 6.50 -49.94 13.07
CA PRO A 194 5.20 -50.46 12.64
C PRO A 194 4.16 -49.39 12.33
N LEU A 195 4.32 -48.17 12.85
CA LEU A 195 3.39 -47.05 12.67
C LEU A 195 3.77 -46.12 11.51
N LEU A 196 4.99 -46.26 10.95
CA LEU A 196 5.57 -45.35 9.95
C LEU A 196 4.83 -45.31 8.61
N LYS A 197 4.02 -46.32 8.27
CA LYS A 197 3.34 -46.38 6.97
C LYS A 197 1.92 -45.80 6.97
N ASP A 198 1.29 -45.70 8.13
CA ASP A 198 -0.14 -45.40 8.22
C ASP A 198 -0.46 -44.12 9.06
N GLU A 199 0.48 -43.58 9.84
CA GLU A 199 0.24 -42.46 10.78
C GLU A 199 1.42 -41.45 10.89
N GLU A 200 1.87 -40.85 9.78
CA GLU A 200 3.04 -39.94 9.73
C GLU A 200 2.90 -38.70 10.64
N ASP A 201 1.76 -37.99 10.60
CA ASP A 201 1.52 -36.79 11.43
C ASP A 201 1.57 -37.09 12.94
N LYS A 202 1.04 -38.27 13.32
CA LYS A 202 1.03 -38.71 14.71
C LYS A 202 2.43 -39.06 15.20
N LEU A 203 3.25 -39.65 14.33
CA LEU A 203 4.66 -39.90 14.63
C LEU A 203 5.43 -38.59 14.79
N TRP A 204 5.25 -37.64 13.88
CA TRP A 204 5.85 -36.32 13.99
C TRP A 204 5.48 -35.67 15.33
N TRP A 205 4.19 -35.69 15.69
CA TRP A 205 3.72 -35.20 16.97
C TRP A 205 4.36 -35.92 18.18
N LEU A 206 4.50 -37.25 18.13
CA LEU A 206 5.17 -38.02 19.20
C LEU A 206 6.63 -37.60 19.37
N PHE A 207 7.39 -37.48 18.28
CA PHE A 207 8.80 -37.10 18.32
C PHE A 207 8.98 -35.64 18.75
N TYR A 208 8.17 -34.72 18.23
CA TYR A 208 8.15 -33.34 18.66
C TYR A 208 7.84 -33.23 20.16
N THR A 209 6.79 -33.92 20.62
CA THR A 209 6.41 -33.94 22.04
C THR A 209 7.53 -34.49 22.92
N LEU A 210 8.17 -35.62 22.55
CA LEU A 210 9.31 -36.16 23.30
C LEU A 210 10.47 -35.16 23.34
N THR A 211 10.74 -34.47 22.24
CA THR A 211 11.81 -33.46 22.16
C THR A 211 11.53 -32.29 23.10
N VAL A 212 10.31 -31.75 23.08
CA VAL A 212 9.88 -30.68 23.99
C VAL A 212 9.95 -31.13 25.45
N GLN A 213 9.57 -32.37 25.77
CA GLN A 213 9.60 -32.89 27.14
C GLN A 213 11.02 -33.12 27.67
N VAL A 214 12.00 -33.26 26.78
CA VAL A 214 13.42 -33.45 27.12
C VAL A 214 14.19 -32.13 27.18
N LEU A 215 13.93 -31.21 26.26
CA LEU A 215 14.65 -29.94 26.16
C LEU A 215 13.93 -28.77 26.85
N GLY A 216 12.62 -28.84 26.99
CA GLY A 216 11.76 -27.67 27.22
C GLY A 216 11.32 -27.03 25.90
N GLU A 217 10.20 -26.30 25.93
CA GLU A 217 9.64 -25.69 24.71
C GLU A 217 10.47 -24.49 24.23
N VAL A 218 11.00 -23.68 25.14
CA VAL A 218 11.78 -22.47 24.78
C VAL A 218 13.07 -22.83 24.05
N PRO A 219 13.89 -23.81 24.49
CA PRO A 219 15.08 -24.21 23.73
C PRO A 219 14.76 -24.87 22.39
N VAL A 220 13.63 -25.57 22.28
CA VAL A 220 13.14 -26.10 21.00
C VAL A 220 12.85 -24.95 20.04
N ILE A 221 12.10 -23.94 20.47
CA ILE A 221 11.80 -22.74 19.69
C ILE A 221 13.07 -21.96 19.31
N ALA A 222 14.04 -21.90 20.23
CA ALA A 222 15.25 -21.13 20.04
C ALA A 222 16.23 -21.75 19.03
N TYR A 223 16.33 -23.08 19.01
CA TYR A 223 17.44 -23.76 18.34
C TYR A 223 17.07 -24.86 17.36
N VAL A 224 15.90 -25.49 17.49
CA VAL A 224 15.55 -26.60 16.59
C VAL A 224 14.95 -26.03 15.31
N SER A 225 15.78 -25.93 14.27
CA SER A 225 15.37 -25.40 12.97
C SER A 225 14.68 -26.47 12.11
N ARG A 226 15.00 -27.74 12.34
CA ARG A 226 14.44 -28.86 11.58
C ARG A 226 14.35 -30.13 12.42
N LEU A 227 13.22 -30.83 12.29
CA LEU A 227 13.01 -32.16 12.87
C LEU A 227 12.66 -33.13 11.73
N GLU A 228 13.52 -34.12 11.52
CA GLU A 228 13.36 -35.15 10.49
C GLU A 228 13.19 -36.52 11.12
N LEU A 229 12.29 -37.33 10.55
CA LEU A 229 12.09 -38.71 10.95
C LEU A 229 12.76 -39.65 9.95
N ALA A 230 13.65 -40.51 10.43
CA ALA A 230 14.33 -41.49 9.60
C ALA A 230 13.65 -42.86 9.68
N GLU A 231 13.47 -43.52 8.53
CA GLU A 231 13.00 -44.91 8.46
C GLU A 231 14.08 -45.92 8.85
N GLN A 232 15.35 -45.52 8.76
CA GLN A 232 16.52 -46.34 9.09
C GLN A 232 17.56 -45.47 9.81
N PRO A 233 18.40 -46.05 10.68
CA PRO A 233 19.47 -45.30 11.33
C PRO A 233 20.41 -44.64 10.32
N LYS A 234 20.78 -43.37 10.57
CA LYS A 234 21.76 -42.63 9.76
C LYS A 234 23.18 -43.14 10.04
N GLU A 235 24.09 -42.97 9.07
CA GLU A 235 25.51 -43.26 9.28
C GLU A 235 26.13 -42.32 10.33
N GLY A 236 26.98 -42.86 11.21
CA GLY A 236 27.57 -42.13 12.33
C GLY A 236 27.03 -42.60 13.69
N ALA A 237 27.72 -42.22 14.78
CA ALA A 237 27.30 -42.59 16.13
C ALA A 237 26.11 -41.72 16.57
N PRO A 238 24.94 -42.32 16.90
CA PRO A 238 23.81 -41.55 17.41
C PRO A 238 24.04 -41.12 18.86
N LEU A 239 23.41 -40.00 19.26
CA LEU A 239 23.10 -39.73 20.66
C LEU A 239 21.71 -40.32 21.00
N MET A 240 21.45 -40.59 22.28
CA MET A 240 20.08 -40.84 22.72
C MET A 240 19.39 -39.49 22.91
N LEU A 241 18.07 -39.40 22.67
CA LEU A 241 17.33 -38.15 22.84
C LEU A 241 17.50 -37.61 24.28
N SER A 242 17.53 -38.48 25.29
CA SER A 242 17.78 -38.14 26.69
C SER A 242 19.13 -37.44 26.94
N ASP A 243 20.13 -37.70 26.11
CA ASP A 243 21.46 -37.07 26.17
C ASP A 243 21.52 -35.73 25.39
N LEU A 244 20.50 -35.40 24.61
CA LEU A 244 20.47 -34.19 23.77
C LEU A 244 20.69 -32.89 24.57
N PRO A 245 20.06 -32.64 25.74
CA PRO A 245 20.31 -31.42 26.50
C PRO A 245 21.79 -31.23 26.85
N LYS A 246 22.48 -32.32 27.21
CA LYS A 246 23.90 -32.29 27.53
C LYS A 246 24.74 -32.01 26.28
N ALA A 247 24.43 -32.68 25.17
CA ALA A 247 25.11 -32.46 23.89
C ALA A 247 24.99 -31.00 23.41
N LEU A 248 23.81 -30.40 23.54
CA LEU A 248 23.59 -28.99 23.16
C LEU A 248 24.43 -28.02 24.01
N ARG A 249 24.53 -28.26 25.32
CA ARG A 249 25.42 -27.47 26.19
C ARG A 249 26.90 -27.63 25.81
N GLU A 250 27.33 -28.83 25.46
CA GLU A 250 28.69 -29.10 24.98
C GLU A 250 28.98 -28.43 23.63
N MET A 251 27.95 -28.22 22.80
CA MET A 251 28.01 -27.44 21.56
C MET A 251 27.98 -25.91 21.79
N GLY A 252 27.79 -25.45 23.03
CA GLY A 252 27.78 -24.04 23.40
C GLY A 252 26.40 -23.36 23.41
N TYR A 253 25.31 -24.13 23.37
CA TYR A 253 23.95 -23.59 23.48
C TYR A 253 23.51 -23.44 24.93
N GLU A 254 22.85 -22.31 25.22
CA GLU A 254 22.21 -22.03 26.51
C GLU A 254 20.80 -22.61 26.51
N LEU A 255 20.48 -23.50 27.45
CA LEU A 255 19.12 -24.06 27.55
C LEU A 255 18.26 -23.15 28.43
N TRP A 256 17.55 -22.22 27.78
CA TRP A 256 16.61 -21.30 28.40
C TRP A 256 15.46 -22.02 29.10
N ASP A 257 15.27 -21.76 30.38
CA ASP A 257 14.12 -22.20 31.18
C ASP A 257 13.05 -21.10 31.32
N ASP A 258 13.44 -19.83 31.13
CA ASP A 258 12.56 -18.67 31.14
C ASP A 258 12.39 -18.03 29.74
N ALA A 259 11.16 -18.02 29.24
CA ALA A 259 10.84 -17.42 27.94
C ALA A 259 11.13 -15.93 27.89
N GLY A 260 10.91 -15.18 28.98
CA GLY A 260 11.18 -13.74 29.02
C GLY A 260 12.65 -13.43 28.80
N SER A 261 13.52 -14.11 29.55
CA SER A 261 14.98 -14.00 29.45
C SER A 261 15.48 -14.39 28.06
N TYR A 262 14.94 -15.46 27.47
CA TYR A 262 15.24 -15.81 26.09
C TYR A 262 14.88 -14.66 25.14
N LEU A 263 13.64 -14.19 25.18
CA LEU A 263 13.18 -13.13 24.29
C LEU A 263 14.04 -11.87 24.44
N ASP A 264 14.36 -11.45 25.66
CA ASP A 264 15.13 -10.23 25.97
C ASP A 264 16.58 -10.30 25.45
N ASN A 265 17.13 -11.50 25.26
CA ASN A 265 18.50 -11.73 24.75
C ASN A 265 18.54 -12.22 23.29
N SER A 266 17.42 -12.18 22.57
CA SER A 266 17.27 -12.83 21.27
C SER A 266 17.42 -11.90 20.04
N TYR A 267 18.09 -10.76 20.21
CA TYR A 267 18.36 -9.82 19.11
C TYR A 267 19.30 -10.45 18.07
N MET A 268 18.92 -10.32 16.81
CA MET A 268 19.74 -10.69 15.66
C MET A 268 19.93 -9.48 14.77
N ASN A 269 21.17 -9.26 14.33
CA ASN A 269 21.49 -8.23 13.35
C ASN A 269 21.35 -8.83 11.94
N TYR A 270 20.95 -7.99 10.99
CA TYR A 270 20.84 -8.36 9.59
C TYR A 270 21.30 -7.21 8.70
N GLU A 271 21.77 -7.56 7.51
CA GLU A 271 22.17 -6.65 6.46
C GLU A 271 21.46 -7.06 5.17
N LEU A 272 21.03 -6.07 4.39
CA LEU A 272 20.32 -6.25 3.12
C LEU A 272 20.97 -5.34 2.07
N GLU A 273 20.75 -5.67 0.80
CA GLU A 273 21.06 -4.77 -0.32
C GLU A 273 19.86 -3.84 -0.53
N PRO A 274 20.01 -2.52 -0.28
CA PRO A 274 18.88 -1.59 -0.34
C PRO A 274 18.51 -1.23 -1.79
N GLU A 275 17.23 -0.98 -2.02
CA GLU A 275 16.73 -0.40 -3.28
C GLU A 275 16.98 1.12 -3.29
N GLU A 276 17.60 1.63 -4.36
CA GLU A 276 17.90 3.05 -4.55
C GLU A 276 16.70 3.86 -5.10
N ASP A 277 15.56 3.22 -5.35
CA ASP A 277 14.34 3.94 -5.75
C ASP A 277 13.67 4.55 -4.50
N PRO A 278 13.60 5.89 -4.37
CA PRO A 278 12.97 6.53 -3.22
C PRO A 278 11.46 6.25 -3.12
N GLU A 279 10.83 5.81 -4.21
CA GLU A 279 9.41 5.43 -4.25
C GLU A 279 9.19 3.92 -4.04
N ALA A 280 10.25 3.16 -3.76
CA ALA A 280 10.15 1.75 -3.42
C ALA A 280 9.29 1.54 -2.15
N ASP A 281 8.74 0.33 -2.01
CA ASP A 281 7.91 -0.01 -0.85
C ASP A 281 8.70 0.16 0.46
N TRP A 282 8.00 0.45 1.55
CA TRP A 282 8.63 0.73 2.83
C TRP A 282 9.50 -0.46 3.26
N ARG A 283 10.70 -0.15 3.76
CA ARG A 283 11.78 -1.06 4.16
C ARG A 283 12.59 -1.67 3.01
N MET A 284 12.27 -1.39 1.75
CA MET A 284 13.16 -1.78 0.63
C MET A 284 14.46 -0.96 0.61
N ASP A 285 14.46 0.21 1.23
CA ASP A 285 15.66 1.05 1.40
C ASP A 285 16.59 0.58 2.54
N VAL A 286 16.20 -0.44 3.33
CA VAL A 286 16.95 -0.91 4.50
C VAL A 286 18.24 -1.59 4.08
N PHE A 287 19.37 -1.14 4.64
CA PHE A 287 20.65 -1.81 4.46
C PHE A 287 21.16 -2.50 5.73
N THR A 288 20.72 -2.07 6.92
CA THR A 288 21.10 -2.71 8.19
C THR A 288 19.99 -2.62 9.22
N GLY A 289 19.87 -3.64 10.07
CA GLY A 289 18.91 -3.62 11.15
C GLY A 289 19.15 -4.68 12.22
N SER A 290 18.29 -4.65 13.23
CA SER A 290 18.25 -5.61 14.32
C SER A 290 16.80 -6.02 14.59
N ALA A 291 16.57 -7.29 14.91
CA ALA A 291 15.24 -7.82 15.17
C ALA A 291 15.26 -8.94 16.23
N ARG A 292 14.22 -8.97 17.07
CA ARG A 292 13.89 -10.06 18.02
C ARG A 292 12.81 -11.00 17.48
N LEU A 293 12.11 -10.60 16.42
CA LEU A 293 11.07 -11.41 15.79
C LEU A 293 11.13 -11.25 14.26
N PRO A 294 12.14 -11.85 13.60
CA PRO A 294 12.34 -11.68 12.16
C PRO A 294 11.17 -12.16 11.31
N VAL A 295 10.34 -13.08 11.81
CA VAL A 295 9.17 -13.58 11.07
C VAL A 295 8.21 -12.45 10.68
N LEU A 296 8.05 -11.41 11.50
CA LEU A 296 7.22 -10.24 11.14
C LEU A 296 7.81 -9.47 9.95
N ILE A 297 9.13 -9.35 9.88
CA ILE A 297 9.82 -8.69 8.77
C ILE A 297 9.72 -9.56 7.53
N ASN A 298 10.02 -10.86 7.64
CA ASN A 298 9.99 -11.80 6.51
C ASN A 298 8.58 -11.91 5.92
N GLU A 299 7.56 -12.09 6.75
CA GLU A 299 6.17 -12.13 6.30
C GLU A 299 5.80 -10.83 5.59
N TYR A 300 6.15 -9.68 6.18
CA TYR A 300 5.90 -8.38 5.57
C TYR A 300 6.60 -8.24 4.20
N MET A 301 7.88 -8.63 4.07
CA MET A 301 8.61 -8.55 2.79
C MET A 301 7.99 -9.48 1.72
N CYS A 302 7.55 -10.67 2.12
CA CYS A 302 6.91 -11.65 1.24
C CYS A 302 5.42 -11.39 0.98
N GLY A 303 4.81 -10.39 1.64
CA GLY A 303 3.37 -10.14 1.56
C GLY A 303 2.50 -11.18 2.29
N GLU A 304 3.10 -11.98 3.17
CA GLU A 304 2.40 -12.92 4.06
C GLU A 304 1.89 -12.19 5.31
N ARG A 305 0.94 -12.82 6.04
CA ARG A 305 0.21 -12.16 7.13
C ARG A 305 -0.19 -13.08 8.29
N GLY A 306 0.36 -14.30 8.35
CA GLY A 306 -0.07 -15.32 9.30
C GLY A 306 0.08 -14.87 10.76
N THR A 307 1.26 -14.35 11.12
CA THR A 307 1.54 -13.86 12.47
C THR A 307 0.64 -12.67 12.82
N MET A 308 0.44 -11.75 11.88
CA MET A 308 -0.42 -10.57 12.09
C MET A 308 -1.90 -10.92 12.24
N ASP A 309 -2.40 -11.92 11.51
CA ASP A 309 -3.77 -12.40 11.64
C ASP A 309 -4.01 -13.00 13.03
N ASP A 310 -3.04 -13.74 13.57
CA ASP A 310 -3.12 -14.32 14.92
C ASP A 310 -3.04 -13.25 16.01
N TYR A 311 -2.13 -12.29 15.89
CA TYR A 311 -2.05 -11.16 16.82
C TYR A 311 -3.35 -10.34 16.86
N HIS A 312 -3.95 -10.04 15.70
CA HIS A 312 -5.18 -9.26 15.66
C HIS A 312 -6.36 -9.96 16.35
N LYS A 313 -6.46 -11.31 16.27
CA LYS A 313 -7.49 -12.09 17.00
C LYS A 313 -7.35 -11.95 18.52
N ASP A 314 -6.14 -11.69 19.00
CA ASP A 314 -5.82 -11.48 20.40
C ASP A 314 -5.87 -9.99 20.81
N GLY A 315 -6.18 -9.07 19.88
CA GLY A 315 -6.20 -7.62 20.16
C GLY A 315 -4.79 -7.04 20.31
N ILE A 316 -3.80 -7.65 19.64
CA ILE A 316 -2.40 -7.26 19.62
C ILE A 316 -2.11 -6.56 18.28
N ALA A 317 -1.43 -5.42 18.33
CA ALA A 317 -0.94 -4.74 17.13
C ALA A 317 0.58 -4.87 17.05
N ALA A 318 1.14 -5.19 15.89
CA ALA A 318 2.57 -5.13 15.66
C ALA A 318 2.89 -4.31 14.41
N GLY A 319 3.90 -3.46 14.49
CA GLY A 319 4.25 -2.56 13.41
C GLY A 319 5.58 -1.86 13.67
N PHE A 320 5.84 -0.83 12.87
CA PHE A 320 7.03 -0.02 12.98
C PHE A 320 6.70 1.46 12.84
N LEU A 321 7.44 2.28 13.58
CA LEU A 321 7.51 3.72 13.32
C LEU A 321 8.53 3.97 12.22
N CYS A 322 8.23 4.92 11.33
CA CYS A 322 9.14 5.38 10.28
C CYS A 322 9.29 6.92 10.31
N TYR A 323 10.50 7.38 10.03
CA TYR A 323 10.86 8.80 9.99
C TYR A 323 12.00 9.04 8.99
N PRO A 324 12.08 10.22 8.37
CA PRO A 324 13.09 10.52 7.36
C PRO A 324 14.47 10.71 7.99
N LEU A 325 15.51 10.39 7.22
CA LEU A 325 16.91 10.51 7.61
C LEU A 325 17.62 11.74 7.01
N ASP A 326 16.90 12.55 6.24
CA ASP A 326 17.42 13.71 5.52
C ASP A 326 17.99 14.81 6.44
N GLY A 327 17.51 14.90 7.68
CA GLY A 327 18.00 15.81 8.72
C GLY A 327 19.26 15.33 9.47
N PHE A 328 19.74 14.12 9.21
CA PHE A 328 20.93 13.56 9.85
C PHE A 328 22.14 13.65 8.91
N GLU A 329 23.06 14.59 9.16
CA GLU A 329 24.23 14.84 8.29
C GLU A 329 25.56 14.78 9.08
N GLY A 330 26.65 14.47 8.39
CA GLY A 330 28.03 14.54 8.93
C GLY A 330 28.62 13.20 9.40
N GLU A 331 29.86 13.24 9.92
CA GLU A 331 30.62 12.03 10.33
C GLU A 331 29.99 11.25 11.49
N GLU A 332 29.11 11.88 12.29
CA GLU A 332 28.38 11.25 13.40
C GLU A 332 26.96 10.80 13.03
N GLN A 333 26.59 10.81 11.74
CA GLN A 333 25.24 10.49 11.27
C GLN A 333 24.70 9.17 11.84
N ALA A 334 25.45 8.07 11.72
CA ALA A 334 25.03 6.76 12.21
C ALA A 334 24.80 6.75 13.73
N ALA A 335 25.64 7.44 14.50
CA ALA A 335 25.46 7.56 15.95
C ALA A 335 24.25 8.43 16.31
N GLY A 336 23.98 9.49 15.53
CA GLY A 336 22.80 10.34 15.67
C GLY A 336 21.50 9.58 15.42
N ILE A 337 21.44 8.75 14.38
CA ILE A 337 20.27 7.92 14.05
C ILE A 337 20.00 6.92 15.16
N LEU A 338 21.03 6.21 15.63
CA LEU A 338 20.90 5.25 16.73
C LEU A 338 20.39 5.93 18.01
N LYS A 339 20.97 7.09 18.35
CA LYS A 339 20.56 7.87 19.51
C LYS A 339 19.11 8.34 19.39
N PHE A 340 18.71 8.88 18.23
CA PHE A 340 17.33 9.31 18.00
C PHE A 340 16.34 8.16 18.19
N ARG A 341 16.67 6.96 17.69
CA ARG A 341 15.85 5.77 17.87
C ARG A 341 15.77 5.34 19.34
N ASP A 342 16.87 5.41 20.08
CA ASP A 342 16.89 5.12 21.50
C ASP A 342 16.06 6.16 22.28
N ASP A 343 16.19 7.45 21.98
CA ASP A 343 15.43 8.54 22.59
C ASP A 343 13.92 8.38 22.32
N LEU A 344 13.53 8.01 21.08
CA LEU A 344 12.15 7.70 20.71
C LEU A 344 11.60 6.51 21.51
N ARG A 345 12.40 5.43 21.65
CA ARG A 345 12.02 4.25 22.43
C ARG A 345 11.77 4.61 23.89
N GLU A 346 12.69 5.35 24.52
CA GLU A 346 12.55 5.76 25.91
C GLU A 346 11.38 6.73 26.11
N ALA A 347 11.17 7.68 25.19
CA ALA A 347 10.02 8.58 25.25
C ALA A 347 8.69 7.81 25.23
N ILE A 348 8.56 6.79 24.39
CA ILE A 348 7.37 5.92 24.37
C ILE A 348 7.22 5.18 25.70
N ARG A 349 8.29 4.60 26.25
CA ARG A 349 8.25 3.93 27.56
C ARG A 349 7.79 4.85 28.69
N GLU A 350 8.33 6.07 28.74
CA GLU A 350 8.01 7.05 29.78
C GLU A 350 6.55 7.54 29.70
N HIS A 351 6.02 7.75 28.49
CA HIS A 351 4.71 8.38 28.30
C HIS A 351 3.57 7.37 28.13
N ALA A 352 3.80 6.24 27.45
CA ALA A 352 2.80 5.18 27.29
C ALA A 352 2.85 4.15 28.45
N GLY A 353 3.99 4.05 29.14
CA GLY A 353 4.28 3.07 30.17
C GLY A 353 4.99 1.82 29.64
N ASP A 354 5.78 1.16 30.48
CA ASP A 354 6.56 -0.04 30.13
C ASP A 354 5.69 -1.21 29.63
N ASP A 355 4.42 -1.26 30.07
CA ASP A 355 3.46 -2.29 29.67
C ASP A 355 2.64 -1.94 28.42
N ALA A 356 2.95 -0.83 27.73
CA ALA A 356 2.21 -0.46 26.51
C ALA A 356 2.73 -1.20 25.26
N ALA A 357 4.03 -1.50 25.22
CA ALA A 357 4.65 -2.18 24.09
C ALA A 357 5.96 -2.90 24.47
N VAL A 358 6.32 -3.89 23.66
CA VAL A 358 7.65 -4.48 23.63
C VAL A 358 8.34 -4.14 22.31
N PHE A 359 9.55 -3.58 22.40
CA PHE A 359 10.35 -3.24 21.23
C PHE A 359 11.09 -4.47 20.71
N LEU A 360 11.05 -4.62 19.39
CA LEU A 360 11.61 -5.76 18.66
C LEU A 360 12.96 -5.43 18.04
N GLY A 361 13.31 -4.15 17.90
CA GLY A 361 14.53 -3.70 17.25
C GLY A 361 14.23 -2.54 16.31
N GLY A 362 14.97 -2.45 15.22
CA GLY A 362 14.79 -1.39 14.25
C GLY A 362 15.84 -1.45 13.16
N ALA A 363 15.65 -0.65 12.13
CA ALA A 363 16.47 -0.64 10.92
C ALA A 363 16.87 0.77 10.51
N THR A 364 17.92 0.85 9.71
CA THR A 364 18.34 2.08 9.01
C THR A 364 18.35 1.79 7.52
N GLY A 365 17.64 2.62 6.76
CA GLY A 365 17.66 2.60 5.30
C GLY A 365 18.37 3.79 4.69
N LEU A 366 18.31 3.87 3.36
CA LEU A 366 18.86 5.00 2.60
C LEU A 366 18.10 6.30 2.90
N TYR A 367 16.79 6.20 3.12
CA TYR A 367 15.91 7.36 3.26
C TYR A 367 15.24 7.42 4.63
N TYR A 368 14.98 6.26 5.26
CA TYR A 368 14.16 6.18 6.47
C TYR A 368 14.81 5.39 7.62
N GLY A 369 14.52 5.84 8.84
CA GLY A 369 14.80 5.10 10.07
C GLY A 369 13.56 4.38 10.57
N TYR A 370 13.76 3.20 11.18
CA TYR A 370 12.68 2.32 11.61
C TYR A 370 12.81 1.88 13.07
N LEU A 371 11.70 1.86 13.81
CA LEU A 371 11.60 1.31 15.17
C LEU A 371 10.46 0.30 15.24
N ASP A 372 10.78 -0.97 15.46
CA ASP A 372 9.85 -2.10 15.38
C ASP A 372 9.32 -2.47 16.77
N PHE A 373 8.01 -2.72 16.90
CA PHE A 373 7.38 -3.03 18.19
C PHE A 373 6.13 -3.90 18.08
N ILE A 374 5.77 -4.55 19.19
CA ILE A 374 4.44 -5.11 19.46
C ILE A 374 3.79 -4.24 20.52
N ALA A 375 2.62 -3.69 20.23
CA ALA A 375 1.83 -2.89 21.15
C ALA A 375 0.68 -3.71 21.78
N TRP A 376 0.65 -3.67 23.10
CA TRP A 376 -0.44 -4.15 23.94
C TRP A 376 -1.50 -3.05 24.12
N ASP A 377 -1.10 -1.79 23.92
CA ASP A 377 -1.93 -0.59 23.91
C ASP A 377 -1.48 0.39 22.81
N LEU A 378 -1.88 0.11 21.56
CA LEU A 378 -1.44 0.88 20.38
C LEU A 378 -1.73 2.39 20.49
N PRO A 379 -2.93 2.86 20.89
CA PRO A 379 -3.20 4.29 21.04
C PRO A 379 -2.17 5.02 21.91
N ALA A 380 -1.83 4.46 23.08
CA ALA A 380 -0.87 5.06 23.99
C ALA A 380 0.53 5.18 23.35
N VAL A 381 0.96 4.16 22.61
CA VAL A 381 2.24 4.15 21.88
C VAL A 381 2.25 5.23 20.78
N LEU A 382 1.18 5.32 19.98
CA LEU A 382 1.11 6.27 18.87
C LEU A 382 0.99 7.71 19.35
N ASP A 383 0.25 7.97 20.44
CA ASP A 383 0.19 9.29 21.06
C ASP A 383 1.56 9.74 21.57
N ALA A 384 2.29 8.85 22.26
CA ALA A 384 3.64 9.13 22.74
C ALA A 384 4.63 9.37 21.59
N ALA A 385 4.56 8.56 20.52
CA ALA A 385 5.39 8.72 19.33
C ALA A 385 5.11 10.05 18.61
N ARG A 386 3.83 10.42 18.44
CA ARG A 386 3.43 11.72 17.88
C ARG A 386 4.03 12.86 18.68
N ASP A 387 3.88 12.84 20.00
CA ASP A 387 4.32 13.92 20.88
C ASP A 387 5.86 14.04 20.87
N PHE A 388 6.57 12.91 20.79
CA PHE A 388 8.01 12.91 20.56
C PHE A 388 8.38 13.57 19.23
N PHE A 389 7.77 13.13 18.11
CA PHE A 389 8.05 13.69 16.78
C PHE A 389 7.80 15.19 16.73
N ALA A 390 6.72 15.66 17.36
CA ALA A 390 6.40 17.09 17.47
C ALA A 390 7.44 17.93 18.23
N GLY A 391 8.30 17.31 19.04
CA GLY A 391 9.40 17.94 19.76
C GLY A 391 10.74 17.87 19.02
N THR A 392 10.79 17.35 17.79
CA THR A 392 12.03 17.15 17.02
C THR A 392 12.06 17.95 15.73
N ASP A 393 13.21 18.00 15.06
CA ASP A 393 13.42 18.70 13.79
C ASP A 393 13.16 17.83 12.54
N ILE A 394 12.65 16.60 12.69
CA ILE A 394 12.31 15.76 11.53
C ILE A 394 11.18 16.41 10.72
N SER A 395 11.05 16.10 9.43
CA SER A 395 9.95 16.68 8.63
C SER A 395 8.62 15.95 8.84
N TRP A 396 8.65 14.68 9.23
CA TRP A 396 7.47 13.90 9.56
C TRP A 396 7.79 12.61 10.31
N GLY A 397 6.77 12.01 10.93
CA GLY A 397 6.83 10.68 11.52
C GLY A 397 5.53 9.90 11.30
N GLY A 398 5.64 8.60 11.03
CA GLY A 398 4.49 7.75 10.74
C GLY A 398 4.57 6.40 11.41
N PHE A 399 3.45 5.69 11.36
CA PHE A 399 3.28 4.32 11.82
C PHE A 399 2.81 3.45 10.67
N ARG A 400 3.39 2.26 10.54
CA ARG A 400 2.88 1.22 9.64
C ARG A 400 2.78 -0.09 10.40
N VAL A 401 1.65 -0.76 10.26
CA VAL A 401 1.48 -2.16 10.72
C VAL A 401 2.36 -3.08 9.86
N PHE A 402 2.77 -4.25 10.37
CA PHE A 402 3.48 -5.28 9.59
C PHE A 402 2.56 -5.99 8.56
N ARG A 403 1.82 -5.23 7.77
CA ARG A 403 1.06 -5.68 6.58
C ARG A 403 1.47 -4.84 5.39
N ARG A 404 1.88 -5.49 4.29
CA ARG A 404 2.43 -4.82 3.12
C ARG A 404 1.38 -4.07 2.29
N ASN A 405 0.14 -4.57 2.28
CA ASN A 405 -0.95 -4.07 1.42
C ASN A 405 -1.76 -2.91 2.03
N VAL A 406 -1.33 -2.32 3.14
CA VAL A 406 -2.04 -1.20 3.80
C VAL A 406 -1.17 0.05 3.87
N GLY A 407 -1.82 1.22 3.91
CA GLY A 407 -1.14 2.51 3.92
C GLY A 407 -0.41 2.84 5.23
N VAL A 408 0.47 3.85 5.17
CA VAL A 408 1.11 4.43 6.36
C VAL A 408 0.16 5.40 7.07
N VAL A 409 0.13 5.36 8.39
CA VAL A 409 -0.59 6.32 9.24
C VAL A 409 0.35 7.46 9.59
N ARG A 410 0.09 8.65 9.08
CA ARG A 410 0.84 9.86 9.45
C ARG A 410 0.51 10.24 10.90
N LEU A 411 1.51 10.19 11.78
CA LEU A 411 1.35 10.60 13.17
C LEU A 411 1.60 12.09 13.33
N TRP A 412 2.65 12.59 12.66
CA TRP A 412 3.07 13.98 12.72
C TRP A 412 3.76 14.38 11.42
N GLU A 413 3.61 15.63 11.03
CA GLU A 413 4.26 16.23 9.85
C GLU A 413 4.47 17.72 10.11
N GLN A 414 5.68 18.20 9.85
CA GLN A 414 6.03 19.61 9.82
C GLN A 414 6.61 19.94 8.44
N GLU A 415 5.74 20.46 7.59
CA GLU A 415 6.16 21.10 6.34
C GLU A 415 6.63 22.53 6.70
N SER A 416 7.94 22.75 6.79
CA SER A 416 8.51 24.08 7.03
C SER A 416 8.07 25.06 5.95
N GLU A 417 7.66 26.29 6.28
CA GLU A 417 7.26 27.28 5.28
C GLU A 417 8.35 27.41 4.19
N PRO A 418 7.99 27.31 2.90
CA PRO A 418 8.97 27.40 1.84
C PRO A 418 9.52 28.83 1.80
N GLN A 419 10.78 28.96 1.41
CA GLN A 419 11.32 30.27 1.11
C GLN A 419 10.71 30.76 -0.21
N VAL A 420 9.68 31.59 -0.11
CA VAL A 420 9.07 32.27 -1.26
C VAL A 420 9.85 33.53 -1.64
N ASP A 421 9.80 33.90 -2.91
CA ASP A 421 10.31 35.19 -3.37
C ASP A 421 9.43 36.32 -2.78
N PRO A 422 10.03 37.34 -2.14
CA PRO A 422 9.27 38.36 -1.42
C PRO A 422 8.52 39.34 -2.34
N GLU A 423 8.87 39.43 -3.63
CA GLU A 423 8.18 40.28 -4.59
C GLU A 423 6.94 39.58 -5.15
N THR A 424 7.03 38.27 -5.39
CA THR A 424 5.94 37.48 -6.00
C THR A 424 5.06 36.76 -4.98
N GLY A 425 5.57 36.49 -3.78
CA GLY A 425 4.92 35.63 -2.78
C GLY A 425 4.83 34.16 -3.22
N SER A 426 5.58 33.78 -4.25
CA SER A 426 5.60 32.43 -4.85
C SER A 426 7.00 31.83 -4.77
N LEU A 427 7.09 30.51 -4.96
CA LEU A 427 8.36 29.83 -5.22
C LEU A 427 9.05 30.35 -6.50
N LEU A 428 8.28 30.85 -7.47
CA LEU A 428 8.80 31.49 -8.68
C LEU A 428 9.21 32.93 -8.38
N SER A 429 10.47 33.27 -8.68
CA SER A 429 10.90 34.67 -8.66
C SER A 429 10.31 35.46 -9.82
N LYS A 430 10.38 36.79 -9.75
CA LYS A 430 9.99 37.65 -10.87
C LYS A 430 10.73 37.30 -12.16
N LYS A 431 12.03 36.98 -12.07
CA LYS A 431 12.85 36.62 -13.23
C LYS A 431 12.40 35.29 -13.84
N ASP A 432 11.94 34.37 -13.01
CA ASP A 432 11.38 33.09 -13.47
C ASP A 432 10.10 33.33 -14.25
N MET A 433 9.20 34.17 -13.74
CA MET A 433 7.97 34.57 -14.46
C MET A 433 8.27 35.34 -15.76
N GLU A 434 9.27 36.22 -15.78
CA GLU A 434 9.72 36.90 -17.01
C GLU A 434 10.28 35.89 -18.02
N THR A 435 10.97 34.85 -17.55
CA THR A 435 11.46 33.76 -18.39
C THR A 435 10.30 32.95 -18.96
N LEU A 436 9.31 32.60 -18.14
CA LEU A 436 8.09 31.92 -18.58
C LEU A 436 7.34 32.74 -19.62
N ALA A 437 7.09 34.02 -19.35
CA ALA A 437 6.45 34.95 -20.28
C ALA A 437 7.22 35.10 -21.60
N SER A 438 8.55 34.96 -21.60
CA SER A 438 9.37 35.04 -22.82
C SER A 438 9.15 33.88 -23.80
N PHE A 439 8.49 32.79 -23.37
CA PHE A 439 8.09 31.70 -24.26
C PHE A 439 6.83 32.00 -25.07
N GLU A 440 6.10 33.08 -24.74
CA GLU A 440 4.98 33.58 -25.54
C GLU A 440 5.53 34.41 -26.73
N ASP A 441 5.04 34.16 -27.95
CA ASP A 441 5.40 34.90 -29.16
C ASP A 441 4.17 35.48 -29.88
N GLY A 442 3.20 35.98 -29.09
CA GLY A 442 2.02 36.75 -29.53
C GLY A 442 0.98 36.01 -30.38
N VAL A 443 1.40 35.31 -31.44
CA VAL A 443 0.58 34.50 -32.36
C VAL A 443 0.72 33.00 -32.05
N SER A 444 1.86 32.57 -31.51
CA SER A 444 2.12 31.20 -31.02
C SER A 444 2.96 31.23 -29.74
N GLY A 445 3.25 30.08 -29.15
CA GLY A 445 4.12 30.00 -27.97
C GLY A 445 4.89 28.70 -27.89
N TYR A 446 6.06 28.74 -27.26
CA TYR A 446 6.88 27.56 -26.97
C TYR A 446 6.41 26.85 -25.69
N PHE A 447 5.12 26.53 -25.61
CA PHE A 447 4.48 25.99 -24.40
C PHE A 447 5.08 24.67 -23.93
N GLY A 448 5.58 23.83 -24.86
CA GLY A 448 6.33 22.62 -24.49
C GLY A 448 7.64 22.94 -23.77
N LYS A 449 8.38 23.99 -24.19
CA LYS A 449 9.58 24.44 -23.49
C LYS A 449 9.25 25.07 -22.14
N MET A 450 8.14 25.82 -22.06
CA MET A 450 7.63 26.39 -20.81
C MET A 450 7.34 25.29 -19.79
N LEU A 451 6.63 24.23 -20.20
CA LEU A 451 6.33 23.09 -19.35
C LEU A 451 7.60 22.37 -18.89
N THR A 452 8.51 22.05 -19.82
CA THR A 452 9.81 21.43 -19.47
C THR A 452 10.65 22.32 -18.56
N TRP A 453 10.60 23.63 -18.71
CA TRP A 453 11.29 24.56 -17.81
C TRP A 453 10.71 24.50 -16.40
N LEU A 454 9.38 24.49 -16.26
CA LEU A 454 8.69 24.37 -14.96
C LEU A 454 9.03 23.05 -14.26
N GLU A 455 8.98 21.93 -14.99
CA GLU A 455 9.33 20.61 -14.46
C GLU A 455 10.77 20.60 -13.93
N ASN A 456 11.73 21.08 -14.73
CA ASN A 456 13.13 21.18 -14.29
C ASN A 456 13.31 22.12 -13.09
N PHE A 457 12.57 23.23 -13.03
CA PHE A 457 12.61 24.15 -11.90
C PHE A 457 12.15 23.47 -10.60
N ILE A 458 11.08 22.69 -10.68
CA ILE A 458 10.50 21.96 -9.55
C ILE A 458 11.45 20.85 -9.10
N ASP A 459 11.90 20.01 -10.03
CA ASP A 459 12.82 18.89 -9.74
C ASP A 459 14.11 19.40 -9.08
N GLN A 460 14.69 20.46 -9.63
CA GLN A 460 15.89 21.06 -9.07
C GLN A 460 15.62 21.70 -7.70
N GLY A 461 14.46 22.32 -7.49
CA GLY A 461 14.09 22.92 -6.21
C GLY A 461 13.89 21.89 -5.10
N ILE A 462 13.28 20.75 -5.43
CA ILE A 462 13.15 19.61 -4.52
C ILE A 462 14.53 19.05 -4.18
N LYS A 463 15.37 18.81 -5.20
CA LYS A 463 16.74 18.29 -5.02
C LYS A 463 17.63 19.21 -4.18
N GLU A 464 17.46 20.52 -4.32
CA GLU A 464 18.16 21.54 -3.54
C GLU A 464 17.51 21.81 -2.17
N ARG A 465 16.42 21.12 -1.83
CA ARG A 465 15.63 21.32 -0.61
C ARG A 465 15.14 22.77 -0.42
N ARG A 466 14.87 23.50 -1.51
CA ARG A 466 14.29 24.85 -1.47
C ARG A 466 12.80 24.80 -1.11
N PHE A 467 12.12 23.73 -1.50
CA PHE A 467 10.71 23.45 -1.23
C PHE A 467 10.42 21.95 -1.48
N THR A 468 9.29 21.46 -1.00
CA THR A 468 8.77 20.09 -1.27
C THR A 468 7.95 20.05 -2.56
N GLU A 469 7.70 18.85 -3.11
CA GLU A 469 6.78 18.69 -4.25
C GLU A 469 5.36 19.20 -3.90
N ARG A 470 4.89 18.91 -2.68
CA ARG A 470 3.59 19.37 -2.19
C ARG A 470 3.51 20.90 -2.13
N GLN A 471 4.57 21.57 -1.70
CA GLN A 471 4.66 23.04 -1.74
C GLN A 471 4.62 23.56 -3.18
N ALA A 472 5.36 22.94 -4.10
CA ALA A 472 5.33 23.32 -5.52
C ALA A 472 3.95 23.12 -6.16
N ARG A 473 3.23 22.05 -5.81
CA ARG A 473 1.87 21.77 -6.30
C ARG A 473 0.82 22.70 -5.70
N ARG A 474 1.05 23.19 -4.48
CA ARG A 474 0.19 24.19 -3.81
C ARG A 474 0.47 25.63 -4.23
N ASP A 475 1.64 25.91 -4.79
CA ASP A 475 2.02 27.26 -5.23
C ASP A 475 1.11 27.73 -6.37
N LEU A 476 0.43 28.86 -6.14
CA LEU A 476 -0.58 29.36 -7.05
C LEU A 476 0.02 29.76 -8.41
N GLU A 477 1.18 30.41 -8.42
CA GLU A 477 1.80 30.89 -9.66
C GLU A 477 2.35 29.74 -10.49
N ILE A 478 2.98 28.74 -9.86
CA ILE A 478 3.35 27.49 -10.55
C ILE A 478 2.10 26.86 -11.16
N ALA A 479 1.01 26.69 -10.41
CA ALA A 479 -0.22 26.10 -10.93
C ALA A 479 -0.79 26.89 -12.12
N LEU A 480 -0.78 28.23 -12.05
CA LEU A 480 -1.20 29.10 -13.13
C LEU A 480 -0.35 28.89 -14.39
N TRP A 481 0.97 28.99 -14.29
CA TRP A 481 1.87 28.83 -15.45
C TRP A 481 1.87 27.40 -16.01
N TYR A 482 1.78 26.40 -15.13
CA TYR A 482 1.71 25.00 -15.51
C TYR A 482 0.46 24.71 -16.33
N ALA A 483 -0.70 25.16 -15.85
CA ALA A 483 -1.96 25.02 -16.57
C ALA A 483 -1.99 25.83 -17.87
N TYR A 484 -1.36 27.02 -17.88
CA TYR A 484 -1.23 27.81 -19.10
C TYR A 484 -0.41 27.08 -20.17
N ALA A 485 0.75 26.52 -19.81
CA ALA A 485 1.55 25.72 -20.72
C ALA A 485 0.77 24.49 -21.22
N CYS A 486 0.14 23.75 -20.30
CA CYS A 486 -0.61 22.54 -20.64
C CYS A 486 -1.83 22.80 -21.54
N ASN A 487 -2.65 23.80 -21.22
CA ASN A 487 -3.88 24.06 -21.98
C ASN A 487 -3.57 24.59 -23.39
N ASN A 488 -2.45 25.27 -23.61
CA ASN A 488 -2.05 25.74 -24.94
C ASN A 488 -1.25 24.72 -25.76
N LEU A 489 -1.00 23.51 -25.24
CA LEU A 489 -0.43 22.40 -26.01
C LEU A 489 -1.48 21.64 -26.83
N ASP A 490 -2.77 21.98 -26.67
CA ASP A 490 -3.89 21.49 -27.47
C ASP A 490 -3.90 19.96 -27.68
N ALA A 491 -3.61 19.21 -26.61
CA ALA A 491 -3.77 17.77 -26.59
C ALA A 491 -4.33 17.29 -25.26
N TYR A 492 -5.24 16.32 -25.34
CA TYR A 492 -5.99 15.77 -24.20
C TYR A 492 -5.10 15.45 -22.98
N ARG A 493 -3.95 14.78 -23.20
CA ARG A 493 -3.03 14.40 -22.11
C ARG A 493 -2.57 15.60 -21.27
N TYR A 494 -2.40 16.77 -21.89
CA TYR A 494 -1.94 17.97 -21.18
C TYR A 494 -3.09 18.66 -20.46
N TYR A 495 -4.30 18.66 -21.02
CA TYR A 495 -5.50 19.10 -20.28
C TYR A 495 -5.72 18.23 -19.04
N TYR A 496 -5.60 16.90 -19.16
CA TYR A 496 -5.67 16.00 -18.00
C TYR A 496 -4.56 16.30 -16.97
N LYS A 497 -3.33 16.55 -17.45
CA LYS A 497 -2.20 16.93 -16.59
C LYS A 497 -2.48 18.22 -15.82
N ALA A 498 -3.07 19.24 -16.47
CA ALA A 498 -3.49 20.47 -15.81
C ALA A 498 -4.56 20.21 -14.74
N VAL A 499 -5.55 19.35 -15.02
CA VAL A 499 -6.57 18.97 -14.03
C VAL A 499 -5.96 18.32 -12.79
N GLN A 500 -4.96 17.44 -12.97
CA GLN A 500 -4.26 16.80 -11.85
C GLN A 500 -3.42 17.81 -11.05
N TRP A 501 -2.68 18.67 -11.75
CA TRP A 501 -1.76 19.61 -11.10
C TRP A 501 -2.48 20.71 -10.32
N MET A 502 -3.48 21.35 -10.95
CA MET A 502 -4.09 22.56 -10.38
C MET A 502 -4.85 22.27 -9.08
N LYS A 503 -5.43 21.08 -8.90
CA LYS A 503 -6.32 20.78 -7.79
C LYS A 503 -5.68 21.02 -6.42
N ASP A 504 -4.39 20.75 -6.27
CA ASP A 504 -3.66 20.91 -5.01
C ASP A 504 -3.53 22.39 -4.57
N SER A 505 -3.59 23.32 -5.53
CA SER A 505 -3.52 24.77 -5.29
C SER A 505 -4.89 25.45 -5.09
N GLU A 506 -6.00 24.71 -5.16
CA GLU A 506 -7.36 25.28 -5.08
C GLU A 506 -7.60 26.11 -3.81
N GLN A 507 -7.07 25.65 -2.67
CA GLN A 507 -7.16 26.38 -1.40
C GLN A 507 -6.56 27.80 -1.45
N ASN A 508 -5.67 28.05 -2.41
CA ASN A 508 -4.99 29.32 -2.64
C ASN A 508 -5.61 30.13 -3.79
N ALA A 509 -6.61 29.60 -4.51
CA ALA A 509 -7.19 30.22 -5.70
C ALA A 509 -8.22 31.33 -5.42
N LYS A 510 -8.59 31.55 -4.15
CA LYS A 510 -9.59 32.54 -3.75
C LYS A 510 -9.23 33.93 -4.28
N GLY A 511 -10.17 34.58 -4.97
CA GLY A 511 -9.98 35.87 -5.61
C GLY A 511 -9.11 35.85 -6.88
N CYS A 512 -8.86 34.69 -7.49
CA CYS A 512 -8.08 34.55 -8.73
C CYS A 512 -8.92 33.84 -9.82
N ALA A 513 -9.71 34.58 -10.60
CA ALA A 513 -10.52 33.97 -11.67
C ALA A 513 -9.69 33.33 -12.77
N THR A 514 -8.43 33.73 -12.95
CA THR A 514 -7.50 33.07 -13.88
C THR A 514 -7.34 31.59 -13.56
N TRP A 515 -7.26 31.23 -12.27
CA TRP A 515 -7.17 29.83 -11.83
C TRP A 515 -8.45 29.07 -12.20
N TYR A 516 -9.62 29.61 -11.82
CA TYR A 516 -10.92 28.99 -12.10
C TYR A 516 -11.17 28.83 -13.61
N TYR A 517 -10.77 29.83 -14.40
CA TYR A 517 -10.89 29.79 -15.86
C TYR A 517 -10.03 28.67 -16.46
N ARG A 518 -8.74 28.61 -16.11
CA ARG A 518 -7.81 27.59 -16.64
C ARG A 518 -8.21 26.18 -16.20
N TYR A 519 -8.66 26.03 -14.95
CA TYR A 519 -9.13 24.74 -14.43
C TYR A 519 -10.42 24.29 -15.11
N SER A 520 -11.41 25.19 -15.23
CA SER A 520 -12.67 24.93 -15.94
C SER A 520 -12.42 24.54 -17.40
N ALA A 521 -11.53 25.24 -18.10
CA ALA A 521 -11.16 24.89 -19.48
C ALA A 521 -10.55 23.48 -19.55
N ALA A 522 -9.62 23.14 -18.65
CA ALA A 522 -9.01 21.82 -18.63
C ALA A 522 -10.04 20.71 -18.34
N LEU A 523 -10.93 20.91 -17.37
CA LEU A 523 -12.03 20.00 -17.06
C LEU A 523 -12.96 19.77 -18.26
N MET A 524 -13.27 20.84 -18.99
CA MET A 524 -14.11 20.79 -20.19
C MET A 524 -13.48 19.91 -21.29
N TYR A 525 -12.18 20.07 -21.56
CA TYR A 525 -11.44 19.21 -22.50
C TYR A 525 -11.23 17.79 -22.00
N CYS A 526 -11.41 17.54 -20.69
CA CYS A 526 -11.49 16.20 -20.12
C CYS A 526 -12.91 15.59 -20.13
N GLY A 527 -13.91 16.31 -20.64
CA GLY A 527 -15.30 15.85 -20.69
C GLY A 527 -16.07 15.95 -19.36
N ARG A 528 -15.53 16.66 -18.37
CA ARG A 528 -16.15 16.90 -17.05
C ARG A 528 -16.95 18.20 -17.07
N LEU A 529 -17.98 18.25 -17.92
CA LEU A 529 -18.66 19.50 -18.30
C LEU A 529 -19.45 20.14 -17.15
N GLU A 530 -20.12 19.35 -16.31
CA GLU A 530 -20.87 19.86 -15.15
C GLU A 530 -19.93 20.52 -14.15
N GLU A 531 -18.83 19.86 -13.84
CA GLU A 531 -17.82 20.38 -12.93
C GLU A 531 -17.11 21.60 -13.51
N ALA A 532 -16.77 21.57 -14.81
CA ALA A 532 -16.22 22.73 -15.51
C ALA A 532 -17.15 23.95 -15.37
N ARG A 533 -18.47 23.76 -15.48
CA ARG A 533 -19.45 24.84 -15.30
C ARG A 533 -19.43 25.36 -13.87
N ASP A 534 -19.46 24.47 -12.88
CA ASP A 534 -19.50 24.88 -11.48
C ASP A 534 -18.24 25.70 -11.09
N TYR A 535 -17.05 25.34 -11.57
CA TYR A 535 -15.84 26.17 -11.39
C TYR A 535 -15.87 27.47 -12.21
N ALA A 536 -16.44 27.48 -13.41
CA ALA A 536 -16.59 28.71 -14.19
C ALA A 536 -17.49 29.74 -13.46
N GLU A 537 -18.60 29.27 -12.90
CA GLU A 537 -19.50 30.09 -12.10
C GLU A 537 -18.84 30.56 -10.80
N GLN A 538 -18.08 29.69 -10.12
CA GLN A 538 -17.31 30.10 -8.95
C GLN A 538 -16.29 31.19 -9.30
N GLY A 539 -15.58 31.07 -10.43
CA GLY A 539 -14.62 32.09 -10.87
C GLY A 539 -15.25 33.46 -11.10
N ILE A 540 -16.50 33.51 -11.58
CA ILE A 540 -17.26 34.77 -11.70
C ILE A 540 -17.51 35.41 -10.32
N LEU A 541 -17.83 34.60 -9.31
CA LEU A 541 -18.07 35.08 -7.95
C LEU A 541 -16.77 35.59 -7.30
N GLU A 542 -15.65 34.94 -7.57
CA GLU A 542 -14.34 35.27 -6.99
C GLU A 542 -13.74 36.55 -7.58
N GLU A 543 -13.81 36.73 -8.90
CA GLU A 543 -13.26 37.91 -9.58
C GLU A 543 -14.07 38.24 -10.86
N PRO A 544 -15.20 38.98 -10.73
CA PRO A 544 -16.13 39.24 -11.84
C PRO A 544 -15.60 40.21 -12.91
N ASP A 545 -14.46 40.87 -12.65
CA ASP A 545 -13.84 41.81 -13.58
C ASP A 545 -12.78 41.14 -14.46
N TYR A 546 -12.46 39.86 -14.23
CA TYR A 546 -11.66 39.07 -15.15
C TYR A 546 -12.52 38.66 -16.37
N PRO A 547 -12.18 39.05 -17.60
CA PRO A 547 -13.07 38.84 -18.74
C PRO A 547 -13.20 37.37 -19.15
N TRP A 548 -12.10 36.61 -19.16
CA TRP A 548 -12.08 35.28 -19.79
C TRP A 548 -12.91 34.22 -19.05
N ILE A 549 -13.17 34.40 -17.75
CA ILE A 549 -14.11 33.53 -17.02
C ILE A 549 -15.55 33.66 -17.54
N TRP A 550 -15.95 34.86 -17.98
CA TRP A 550 -17.26 35.07 -18.62
C TRP A 550 -17.33 34.42 -20.00
N LEU A 551 -16.21 34.34 -20.73
CA LEU A 551 -16.15 33.61 -22.00
C LEU A 551 -16.44 32.13 -21.74
N GLN A 552 -15.75 31.54 -20.76
CA GLN A 552 -15.91 30.12 -20.38
C GLN A 552 -17.32 29.82 -19.87
N ALA A 553 -17.85 30.64 -18.96
CA ALA A 553 -19.21 30.50 -18.45
C ALA A 553 -20.25 30.65 -19.57
N GLY A 554 -20.07 31.58 -20.50
CA GLY A 554 -20.97 31.77 -21.64
C GLY A 554 -21.07 30.52 -22.52
N LYS A 555 -19.93 29.90 -22.84
CA LYS A 555 -19.89 28.64 -23.59
C LYS A 555 -20.61 27.50 -22.86
N LEU A 556 -20.31 27.30 -21.58
CA LEU A 556 -20.90 26.22 -20.78
C LEU A 556 -22.40 26.43 -20.51
N ARG A 557 -22.83 27.66 -20.20
CA ARG A 557 -24.27 28.00 -20.06
C ARG A 557 -25.04 27.68 -21.33
N SER A 558 -24.49 28.07 -22.49
CA SER A 558 -25.10 27.77 -23.79
C SER A 558 -25.22 26.25 -24.03
N HIS A 559 -24.16 25.50 -23.72
CA HIS A 559 -24.17 24.03 -23.81
C HIS A 559 -25.27 23.39 -22.95
N PHE A 560 -25.46 23.87 -21.72
CA PHE A 560 -26.50 23.39 -20.80
C PHE A 560 -27.90 23.98 -21.05
N GLY A 561 -28.08 24.73 -22.15
CA GLY A 561 -29.38 25.25 -22.58
C GLY A 561 -29.79 26.60 -21.98
N ASP A 562 -28.93 27.23 -21.18
CA ASP A 562 -29.13 28.60 -20.67
C ASP A 562 -28.64 29.64 -21.68
N LYS A 563 -29.42 29.82 -22.75
CA LYS A 563 -29.10 30.78 -23.82
C LYS A 563 -29.12 32.23 -23.32
N GLU A 564 -30.01 32.57 -22.39
CA GLU A 564 -30.13 33.94 -21.88
C GLU A 564 -28.91 34.31 -21.02
N GLY A 565 -28.55 33.45 -20.06
CA GLY A 565 -27.37 33.65 -19.23
C GLY A 565 -26.05 33.57 -20.03
N ALA A 566 -26.01 32.82 -21.12
CA ALA A 566 -24.86 32.80 -22.03
C ALA A 566 -24.67 34.13 -22.78
N LEU A 567 -25.75 34.74 -23.28
CA LEU A 567 -25.72 36.05 -23.93
C LEU A 567 -25.39 37.17 -22.93
N GLU A 568 -25.87 37.06 -21.69
CA GLU A 568 -25.49 37.96 -20.60
C GLU A 568 -23.98 37.88 -20.33
N ALA A 569 -23.43 36.68 -20.21
CA ALA A 569 -22.00 36.46 -20.01
C ALA A 569 -21.16 37.07 -21.15
N ALA A 570 -21.57 36.84 -22.41
CA ALA A 570 -20.91 37.46 -23.56
C ALA A 570 -21.00 39.00 -23.55
N ALA A 571 -22.15 39.56 -23.15
CA ALA A 571 -22.34 41.01 -23.02
C ALA A 571 -21.46 41.60 -21.90
N ARG A 572 -21.32 40.89 -20.78
CA ARG A 572 -20.45 41.29 -19.67
C ARG A 572 -18.98 41.26 -20.09
N GLY A 573 -18.55 40.22 -20.79
CA GLY A 573 -17.22 40.14 -21.39
C GLY A 573 -16.92 41.30 -22.35
N LEU A 574 -17.85 41.63 -23.26
CA LEU A 574 -17.72 42.79 -24.16
C LEU A 574 -17.71 44.13 -23.44
N ALA A 575 -18.34 44.23 -22.26
CA ALA A 575 -18.27 45.44 -21.45
C ALA A 575 -16.88 45.61 -20.82
N LEU A 576 -16.21 44.51 -20.48
CA LEU A 576 -14.83 44.49 -19.95
C LEU A 576 -13.79 44.69 -21.05
N VAL A 577 -13.98 44.06 -22.23
CA VAL A 577 -13.09 44.16 -23.40
C VAL A 577 -13.89 44.54 -24.65
N PRO A 578 -14.12 45.85 -24.88
CA PRO A 578 -14.95 46.32 -25.99
C PRO A 578 -14.38 45.95 -27.36
N GLY A 579 -15.20 45.29 -28.18
CA GLY A 579 -14.86 44.92 -29.55
C GLY A 579 -13.98 43.68 -29.67
N ASP A 580 -13.79 42.93 -28.58
CA ASP A 580 -13.05 41.68 -28.57
C ASP A 580 -13.63 40.66 -29.55
N TYR A 581 -12.75 40.00 -30.30
CA TYR A 581 -13.13 39.07 -31.36
C TYR A 581 -13.81 37.81 -30.82
N GLU A 582 -13.27 37.21 -29.76
CA GLU A 582 -13.76 35.96 -29.19
C GLU A 582 -15.18 36.12 -28.65
N PHE A 583 -15.45 37.21 -27.93
CA PHE A 583 -16.80 37.48 -27.43
C PHE A 583 -17.81 37.80 -28.54
N LEU A 584 -17.38 38.51 -29.60
CA LEU A 584 -18.24 38.79 -30.75
C LEU A 584 -18.58 37.51 -31.53
N THR A 585 -17.63 36.58 -31.63
CA THR A 585 -17.83 35.25 -32.23
C THR A 585 -18.76 34.41 -31.37
N LEU A 586 -18.45 34.25 -30.08
CA LEU A 586 -19.27 33.50 -29.12
C LEU A 586 -20.73 33.98 -29.13
N LYS A 587 -20.96 35.29 -29.11
CA LYS A 587 -22.32 35.85 -29.17
C LYS A 587 -23.09 35.38 -30.41
N LYS A 588 -22.48 35.41 -31.59
CA LYS A 588 -23.12 34.97 -32.84
C LYS A 588 -23.45 33.48 -32.80
N GLU A 589 -22.56 32.69 -32.23
CA GLU A 589 -22.71 31.23 -32.14
C GLU A 589 -23.81 30.83 -31.15
N ILE A 590 -23.89 31.52 -30.00
CA ILE A 590 -25.02 31.38 -29.07
C ILE A 590 -26.35 31.77 -29.76
N GLU A 591 -26.36 32.87 -30.52
CA GLU A 591 -27.54 33.31 -31.28
C GLU A 591 -27.97 32.26 -32.32
N ALA A 592 -27.00 31.66 -33.02
CA ALA A 592 -27.21 30.60 -34.02
C ALA A 592 -27.54 29.23 -33.40
N GLY A 593 -27.27 29.02 -32.10
CA GLY A 593 -27.50 27.73 -31.43
C GLY A 593 -26.44 26.69 -31.79
N GLU A 594 -25.21 27.12 -32.02
CA GLU A 594 -24.09 26.24 -32.34
C GLU A 594 -23.69 25.38 -31.11
N PRO A 595 -23.14 24.17 -31.32
CA PRO A 595 -22.68 23.30 -30.23
C PRO A 595 -21.39 23.82 -29.58
N LEU A 596 -21.08 23.30 -28.39
CA LEU A 596 -19.88 23.68 -27.63
C LEU A 596 -18.58 23.45 -28.42
N GLU A 597 -18.48 22.34 -29.15
CA GLU A 597 -17.31 22.06 -30.00
C GLU A 597 -17.11 23.09 -31.10
N ARG A 598 -18.20 23.69 -31.60
CA ARG A 598 -18.10 24.75 -32.60
C ARG A 598 -17.55 26.02 -31.95
N MET A 599 -18.01 26.34 -30.74
CA MET A 599 -17.52 27.49 -29.95
C MET A 599 -16.04 27.38 -29.55
N GLU A 600 -15.48 26.17 -29.51
CA GLU A 600 -14.04 25.93 -29.28
C GLU A 600 -13.22 25.88 -30.57
N TYR A 601 -13.84 25.78 -31.74
CA TYR A 601 -13.14 25.67 -33.02
C TYR A 601 -12.74 27.04 -33.56
N HIS A 602 -12.02 27.80 -32.74
CA HIS A 602 -11.55 29.14 -33.03
C HIS A 602 -10.13 29.41 -32.53
N TRP A 603 -9.42 30.30 -33.23
CA TRP A 603 -8.17 30.89 -32.72
C TRP A 603 -8.41 32.30 -32.20
N ILE A 604 -7.74 32.64 -31.10
CA ILE A 604 -7.81 33.98 -30.48
C ILE A 604 -7.34 35.07 -31.47
N ASN A 605 -6.37 34.75 -32.34
CA ASN A 605 -5.93 35.67 -33.40
C ASN A 605 -6.91 35.64 -34.60
N PRO A 606 -7.53 36.77 -34.98
CA PRO A 606 -8.55 36.77 -36.03
C PRO A 606 -8.08 36.38 -37.44
N ASP A 607 -6.80 36.57 -37.77
CA ASP A 607 -6.25 36.18 -39.06
C ASP A 607 -5.87 34.68 -39.08
N ALA A 608 -5.38 34.15 -37.95
CA ALA A 608 -5.21 32.71 -37.77
C ALA A 608 -6.58 32.01 -37.80
N ASP A 609 -7.59 32.55 -37.10
CA ASP A 609 -8.93 31.97 -37.13
C ASP A 609 -9.52 31.99 -38.54
N ARG A 610 -9.33 33.08 -39.29
CA ARG A 610 -9.76 33.11 -40.69
C ARG A 610 -9.11 32.01 -41.53
N THR A 611 -7.85 31.70 -41.26
CA THR A 611 -7.11 30.61 -41.92
C THR A 611 -7.71 29.25 -41.53
N LEU A 612 -8.00 29.05 -40.26
CA LEU A 612 -8.70 27.87 -39.72
C LEU A 612 -10.08 27.67 -40.36
N GLN A 613 -10.90 28.72 -40.39
CA GLN A 613 -12.25 28.67 -40.96
C GLN A 613 -12.25 28.48 -42.49
N GLN A 614 -11.14 28.78 -43.18
CA GLN A 614 -10.95 28.52 -44.61
C GLN A 614 -10.43 27.10 -44.90
N GLY A 615 -10.09 26.31 -43.87
CA GLY A 615 -9.49 24.99 -44.02
C GLY A 615 -8.06 25.03 -44.56
N LEU A 616 -7.35 26.13 -44.31
CA LEU A 616 -5.97 26.35 -44.75
C LEU A 616 -4.94 26.24 -43.61
N ASP A 617 -5.42 25.91 -42.41
CA ASP A 617 -4.62 25.82 -41.21
C ASP A 617 -4.01 24.43 -41.08
N GLU A 618 -2.69 24.35 -40.93
CA GLU A 618 -1.96 23.10 -40.82
C GLU A 618 -2.21 22.39 -39.47
N ASP A 619 -2.62 23.14 -38.44
CA ASP A 619 -2.90 22.64 -37.09
C ASP A 619 -4.38 22.32 -36.88
N SER A 620 -5.23 22.46 -37.92
CA SER A 620 -6.68 22.24 -37.80
C SER A 620 -7.03 20.85 -37.28
N ASP A 621 -6.26 19.85 -37.69
CA ASP A 621 -6.48 18.45 -37.32
C ASP A 621 -6.18 18.21 -35.84
N ASP A 622 -5.11 18.80 -35.29
CA ASP A 622 -4.77 18.69 -33.87
C ASP A 622 -5.81 19.37 -32.99
N LYS A 623 -6.26 20.57 -33.39
CA LYS A 623 -7.33 21.27 -32.67
C LYS A 623 -8.63 20.47 -32.65
N GLN A 624 -9.04 19.88 -33.78
CA GLN A 624 -10.23 19.02 -33.84
C GLN A 624 -10.08 17.77 -32.97
N ARG A 625 -8.89 17.16 -32.92
CA ARG A 625 -8.61 16.03 -32.03
C ARG A 625 -8.82 16.40 -30.57
N ALA A 626 -8.28 17.52 -30.11
CA ALA A 626 -8.49 17.97 -28.73
C ALA A 626 -9.98 18.26 -28.44
N ILE A 627 -10.66 18.96 -29.33
CA ILE A 627 -12.10 19.28 -29.21
C ILE A 627 -12.97 18.02 -29.18
N SER A 628 -12.54 16.95 -29.87
CA SER A 628 -13.26 15.67 -29.86
C SER A 628 -13.42 15.11 -28.44
N CYS A 629 -12.51 15.43 -27.52
CA CYS A 629 -12.53 15.01 -26.12
C CYS A 629 -13.53 15.77 -25.22
N ILE A 630 -14.24 16.78 -25.73
CA ILE A 630 -15.13 17.62 -24.89
C ILE A 630 -16.47 16.94 -24.58
N SER A 631 -17.16 16.39 -25.58
CA SER A 631 -18.49 15.80 -25.38
C SER A 631 -18.59 14.38 -25.95
N ILE A 632 -19.37 13.52 -25.29
CA ILE A 632 -19.57 12.14 -25.71
C ILE A 632 -20.58 12.06 -26.86
N ASN A 633 -20.21 11.36 -27.93
CA ASN A 633 -21.16 10.85 -28.89
C ASN A 633 -21.74 9.51 -28.38
N ALA A 634 -22.98 9.52 -27.86
CA ALA A 634 -23.59 8.33 -27.26
C ALA A 634 -23.72 7.15 -28.23
N GLU A 635 -24.00 7.40 -29.52
CA GLU A 635 -24.12 6.35 -30.53
C GLU A 635 -22.75 5.77 -30.89
N GLY A 636 -21.73 6.62 -31.02
CA GLY A 636 -20.37 6.20 -31.30
C GLY A 636 -19.73 5.46 -30.13
N LEU A 637 -19.99 5.89 -28.89
CA LEU A 637 -19.55 5.18 -27.68
C LEU A 637 -20.19 3.79 -27.59
N LYS A 638 -21.49 3.69 -27.88
CA LYS A 638 -22.18 2.40 -27.97
C LYS A 638 -21.57 1.53 -29.06
N THR A 639 -21.36 2.08 -30.25
CA THR A 639 -20.75 1.38 -31.39
C THR A 639 -19.35 0.86 -31.05
N PHE A 640 -18.55 1.65 -30.33
CA PHE A 640 -17.23 1.24 -29.86
C PHE A 640 -17.32 -0.04 -29.01
N TRP A 641 -18.22 -0.07 -28.02
CA TRP A 641 -18.41 -1.24 -27.16
C TRP A 641 -19.05 -2.41 -27.92
N ASP A 642 -19.95 -2.16 -28.88
CA ASP A 642 -20.45 -3.23 -29.77
C ASP A 642 -19.30 -3.86 -30.57
N ILE A 643 -18.28 -3.08 -30.96
CA ILE A 643 -17.09 -3.57 -31.64
C ILE A 643 -16.20 -4.34 -30.67
N PHE A 644 -15.75 -3.77 -29.54
CA PHE A 644 -14.72 -4.38 -28.69
C PHE A 644 -15.27 -5.43 -27.71
N GLY A 645 -16.53 -5.33 -27.31
CA GLY A 645 -17.19 -6.20 -26.33
C GLY A 645 -17.83 -5.39 -25.22
N SER A 646 -18.45 -6.06 -24.25
CA SER A 646 -18.98 -5.38 -23.07
C SER A 646 -17.89 -4.58 -22.36
N LYS A 647 -18.25 -3.37 -21.92
CA LYS A 647 -17.42 -2.54 -21.06
C LYS A 647 -16.91 -3.38 -19.88
N PRO A 648 -15.58 -3.48 -19.66
CA PRO A 648 -15.04 -4.28 -18.57
C PRO A 648 -15.55 -3.77 -17.22
N GLU A 649 -15.67 -4.68 -16.26
CA GLU A 649 -16.17 -4.36 -14.93
C GLU A 649 -15.24 -3.36 -14.20
N ASN A 650 -13.92 -3.54 -14.27
CA ASN A 650 -12.93 -2.64 -13.65
C ASN A 650 -12.61 -1.36 -14.46
N TYR A 651 -13.42 -1.01 -15.47
CA TYR A 651 -13.16 0.16 -16.29
C TYR A 651 -13.44 1.47 -15.53
N ILE A 652 -12.40 2.29 -15.37
CA ILE A 652 -12.53 3.66 -14.85
C ILE A 652 -12.56 4.61 -16.03
N ALA A 653 -13.70 5.29 -16.21
CA ALA A 653 -13.82 6.27 -17.28
C ALA A 653 -12.87 7.45 -17.05
N ASN A 654 -12.14 7.84 -18.10
CA ASN A 654 -11.42 9.11 -18.18
C ASN A 654 -10.26 9.28 -17.18
N ALA A 655 -9.55 8.21 -16.79
CA ALA A 655 -8.47 8.26 -15.80
C ALA A 655 -7.20 7.45 -16.18
N PRO A 656 -6.12 8.10 -16.70
CA PRO A 656 -6.16 9.23 -17.61
C PRO A 656 -6.67 8.85 -19.00
N PHE A 657 -6.60 7.58 -19.37
CA PHE A 657 -6.88 7.09 -20.71
C PHE A 657 -7.99 6.04 -20.67
N THR A 658 -8.73 5.90 -21.76
CA THR A 658 -9.64 4.78 -21.93
C THR A 658 -8.81 3.53 -22.18
N GLN A 659 -8.70 2.66 -21.18
CA GLN A 659 -7.92 1.43 -21.29
C GLN A 659 -8.66 0.21 -20.75
N PHE A 660 -8.36 -0.95 -21.33
CA PHE A 660 -8.93 -2.21 -20.91
C PHE A 660 -8.12 -3.43 -21.38
N PRO A 661 -8.17 -4.55 -20.62
CA PRO A 661 -7.46 -5.77 -20.99
C PRO A 661 -8.07 -6.42 -22.23
N CYS A 662 -7.20 -6.95 -23.10
CA CYS A 662 -7.56 -7.73 -24.27
C CYS A 662 -6.86 -9.10 -24.23
N THR A 663 -7.61 -10.18 -24.44
CA THR A 663 -7.06 -11.55 -24.48
C THR A 663 -7.11 -12.12 -25.90
N VAL A 664 -5.95 -12.52 -26.43
CA VAL A 664 -5.80 -13.19 -27.73
C VAL A 664 -4.87 -14.39 -27.56
N ASN A 665 -5.28 -15.57 -28.06
CA ASN A 665 -4.51 -16.83 -27.96
C ASN A 665 -4.04 -17.19 -26.53
N GLY A 666 -4.83 -16.84 -25.50
CA GLY A 666 -4.50 -17.11 -24.10
C GLY A 666 -3.49 -16.13 -23.47
N ARG A 667 -3.06 -15.09 -24.19
CA ARG A 667 -2.24 -13.99 -23.66
C ARG A 667 -3.11 -12.75 -23.46
N THR A 668 -2.94 -12.09 -22.32
CA THR A 668 -3.61 -10.84 -21.99
C THR A 668 -2.61 -9.70 -22.06
N PHE A 669 -3.02 -8.60 -22.69
CA PHE A 669 -2.27 -7.34 -22.79
C PHE A 669 -3.25 -6.18 -22.67
N GLU A 670 -2.76 -4.98 -22.36
CA GLU A 670 -3.61 -3.78 -22.23
C GLU A 670 -3.86 -3.11 -23.58
N LEU A 671 -5.09 -2.68 -23.85
CA LEU A 671 -5.43 -1.81 -24.98
C LEU A 671 -5.80 -0.43 -24.44
N ALA A 672 -4.93 0.55 -24.65
CA ALA A 672 -5.11 1.92 -24.16
C ALA A 672 -5.30 2.91 -25.32
N PHE A 673 -6.45 3.55 -25.36
CA PHE A 673 -6.72 4.70 -26.20
C PHE A 673 -6.26 5.94 -25.44
N LEU A 674 -5.29 6.68 -26.00
CA LEU A 674 -4.64 7.86 -25.40
C LEU A 674 -5.56 9.10 -25.38
N MET A 675 -6.81 8.91 -24.95
CA MET A 675 -7.91 9.85 -24.95
C MET A 675 -9.00 9.38 -23.96
N ASN A 676 -9.94 10.28 -23.62
CA ASN A 676 -11.11 9.95 -22.81
C ASN A 676 -12.24 9.30 -23.64
N GLU A 677 -13.37 8.97 -22.99
CA GLU A 677 -14.54 8.37 -23.66
C GLU A 677 -15.11 9.26 -24.76
N ALA A 678 -15.04 10.59 -24.61
CA ALA A 678 -15.52 11.54 -25.60
C ALA A 678 -14.72 11.43 -26.92
N GLY A 679 -13.39 11.48 -26.85
CA GLY A 679 -12.53 11.31 -28.02
C GLY A 679 -12.71 9.93 -28.66
N MET A 680 -12.72 8.89 -27.84
CA MET A 680 -12.92 7.51 -28.30
C MET A 680 -14.27 7.33 -29.02
N SER A 681 -15.34 7.93 -28.50
CA SER A 681 -16.69 7.83 -29.06
C SER A 681 -16.82 8.42 -30.48
N LYS A 682 -15.83 9.19 -30.92
CA LYS A 682 -15.82 9.87 -32.23
C LYS A 682 -14.86 9.22 -33.24
N LEU A 683 -14.19 8.13 -32.87
CA LEU A 683 -13.36 7.35 -33.80
C LEU A 683 -14.22 6.63 -34.86
N HIS A 684 -13.67 6.48 -36.06
CA HIS A 684 -14.39 5.84 -37.16
C HIS A 684 -14.62 4.34 -36.92
N ALA A 685 -15.88 3.92 -36.93
CA ALA A 685 -16.29 2.53 -36.70
C ALA A 685 -15.60 1.52 -37.63
N ASP A 686 -15.52 1.81 -38.94
CA ASP A 686 -14.85 0.93 -39.92
C ASP A 686 -13.36 0.73 -39.59
N TRP A 687 -12.71 1.76 -39.04
CA TRP A 687 -11.31 1.66 -38.63
C TRP A 687 -11.16 0.85 -37.34
N LEU A 688 -12.04 1.05 -36.37
CA LEU A 688 -12.06 0.28 -35.11
C LEU A 688 -12.28 -1.22 -35.37
N VAL A 689 -13.11 -1.59 -36.35
CA VAL A 689 -13.29 -2.98 -36.79
C VAL A 689 -11.97 -3.55 -37.31
N ARG A 690 -11.26 -2.82 -38.18
CA ARG A 690 -9.94 -3.27 -38.69
C ARG A 690 -8.90 -3.39 -37.58
N LEU A 691 -8.86 -2.44 -36.64
CA LEU A 691 -7.98 -2.52 -35.48
C LEU A 691 -8.25 -3.80 -34.68
N LYS A 692 -9.53 -4.11 -34.42
CA LYS A 692 -9.92 -5.34 -33.72
C LYS A 692 -9.52 -6.60 -34.51
N GLU A 693 -9.63 -6.59 -35.83
CA GLU A 693 -9.18 -7.70 -36.69
C GLU A 693 -7.65 -7.90 -36.61
N TRP A 694 -6.86 -6.82 -36.66
CA TRP A 694 -5.40 -6.90 -36.51
C TRP A 694 -4.97 -7.41 -35.14
N ILE A 695 -5.66 -7.00 -34.08
CA ILE A 695 -5.45 -7.51 -32.73
C ILE A 695 -5.73 -9.01 -32.67
N LYS A 696 -6.87 -9.46 -33.23
CA LYS A 696 -7.29 -10.87 -33.22
C LYS A 696 -6.38 -11.79 -34.02
N ASP A 697 -5.67 -11.29 -35.03
CA ASP A 697 -4.71 -12.04 -35.82
C ASP A 697 -3.54 -12.59 -34.97
N GLY A 698 -3.28 -11.97 -33.80
CA GLY A 698 -2.25 -12.43 -32.86
C GLY A 698 -0.81 -12.20 -33.33
N ARG A 699 -0.61 -11.62 -34.52
CA ARG A 699 0.71 -11.31 -35.11
C ARG A 699 1.56 -10.34 -34.29
N TRP A 700 0.95 -9.59 -33.37
CA TRP A 700 1.65 -8.62 -32.52
C TRP A 700 2.08 -9.19 -31.18
N LEU A 701 1.67 -10.41 -30.80
CA LEU A 701 1.84 -10.94 -29.43
C LEU A 701 3.30 -11.17 -29.03
N GLU A 702 4.18 -11.39 -29.99
CA GLU A 702 5.60 -11.68 -29.78
C GLU A 702 6.44 -10.89 -30.77
N ARG A 703 7.57 -10.38 -30.29
CA ARG A 703 8.57 -9.74 -31.14
C ARG A 703 9.94 -9.84 -30.49
N ASN A 704 10.98 -10.00 -31.29
CA ASN A 704 12.34 -9.87 -30.80
C ASN A 704 12.75 -8.40 -30.77
N HIS A 705 13.39 -7.98 -29.69
CA HIS A 705 14.11 -6.71 -29.62
C HIS A 705 15.22 -6.71 -30.69
N PRO A 706 15.65 -5.54 -31.22
CA PRO A 706 16.67 -5.46 -32.27
C PRO A 706 18.01 -6.16 -31.96
N ASP A 707 18.32 -6.42 -30.68
CA ASP A 707 19.51 -7.16 -30.24
C ASP A 707 19.30 -8.69 -30.17
N GLY A 708 18.10 -9.19 -30.49
CA GLY A 708 17.76 -10.61 -30.55
C GLY A 708 17.05 -11.17 -29.32
N ARG A 709 16.86 -10.39 -28.25
CA ARG A 709 16.11 -10.83 -27.06
C ARG A 709 14.62 -10.99 -27.35
N GLU A 710 13.99 -12.00 -26.77
CA GLU A 710 12.55 -12.25 -26.92
C GLU A 710 11.73 -11.28 -26.06
N ALA A 711 10.62 -10.79 -26.60
CA ALA A 711 9.69 -9.93 -25.90
C ALA A 711 8.22 -10.27 -26.21
N SER A 712 7.37 -10.05 -25.23
CA SER A 712 5.93 -10.22 -25.32
C SER A 712 5.23 -8.86 -25.37
N LEU A 713 4.14 -8.77 -26.13
CA LEU A 713 3.30 -7.58 -26.15
C LEU A 713 2.71 -7.34 -24.76
N ASP A 714 2.90 -6.13 -24.26
CA ASP A 714 2.40 -5.68 -22.96
C ASP A 714 1.20 -4.73 -23.14
N THR A 715 1.35 -3.73 -24.01
CA THR A 715 0.33 -2.70 -24.22
C THR A 715 0.22 -2.28 -25.70
N VAL A 716 -1.02 -2.09 -26.18
CA VAL A 716 -1.34 -1.44 -27.46
C VAL A 716 -1.86 -0.04 -27.17
N LEU A 717 -1.16 0.97 -27.69
CA LEU A 717 -1.49 2.39 -27.53
C LEU A 717 -2.16 2.92 -28.79
N VAL A 718 -3.29 3.60 -28.68
CA VAL A 718 -4.02 4.17 -29.83
C VAL A 718 -4.17 5.68 -29.67
N GLY A 719 -3.61 6.45 -30.61
CA GLY A 719 -3.73 7.90 -30.68
C GLY A 719 -5.02 8.38 -31.34
N LEU A 720 -5.42 9.63 -31.08
CA LEU A 720 -6.53 10.32 -31.77
C LEU A 720 -6.27 10.52 -33.26
N ASP A 721 -5.01 10.42 -33.69
CA ASP A 721 -4.55 10.46 -35.09
C ASP A 721 -4.50 9.07 -35.75
N TYR A 722 -5.05 8.05 -35.08
CA TYR A 722 -5.07 6.65 -35.50
C TYR A 722 -3.69 5.97 -35.58
N ARG A 723 -2.61 6.61 -35.08
CA ARG A 723 -1.33 5.92 -34.90
C ARG A 723 -1.43 4.90 -33.78
N ILE A 724 -0.72 3.78 -33.96
CA ILE A 724 -0.72 2.67 -33.01
C ILE A 724 0.70 2.49 -32.47
N GLY A 725 0.85 2.50 -31.14
CA GLY A 725 2.06 2.07 -30.46
C GLY A 725 1.93 0.63 -29.99
N LEU A 726 2.94 -0.19 -30.23
CA LEU A 726 3.02 -1.54 -29.66
C LEU A 726 4.17 -1.57 -28.67
N LEU A 727 3.84 -1.65 -27.38
CA LEU A 727 4.77 -1.72 -26.27
C LEU A 727 5.04 -3.18 -25.91
N TYR A 728 6.31 -3.57 -25.92
CA TYR A 728 6.78 -4.92 -25.66
C TYR A 728 7.61 -4.96 -24.37
N LYS A 729 7.38 -5.97 -23.54
CA LYS A 729 8.15 -6.28 -22.33
C LYS A 729 9.13 -7.42 -22.61
N LEU A 730 10.39 -7.24 -22.22
CA LEU A 730 11.45 -8.25 -22.34
C LEU A 730 11.27 -9.35 -21.28
N ALA A 731 11.47 -10.62 -21.67
CA ALA A 731 11.09 -11.77 -20.84
C ALA A 731 11.87 -11.94 -19.51
N GLU A 732 13.05 -11.32 -19.38
CA GLU A 732 13.95 -11.50 -18.24
C GLU A 732 14.28 -10.19 -17.49
N GLU A 733 13.73 -9.05 -17.91
CA GLU A 733 14.07 -7.72 -17.37
C GLU A 733 12.83 -6.81 -17.39
N GLU A 734 12.68 -5.87 -16.44
CA GLU A 734 11.67 -4.78 -16.48
C GLU A 734 12.05 -3.71 -17.53
N GLN A 735 12.36 -4.14 -18.74
CA GLN A 735 12.72 -3.29 -19.87
C GLN A 735 11.65 -3.38 -20.95
N TYR A 736 11.35 -2.22 -21.54
CA TYR A 736 10.31 -2.06 -22.53
C TYR A 736 10.88 -1.43 -23.79
N PHE A 737 10.31 -1.81 -24.94
CA PHE A 737 10.52 -1.08 -26.18
C PHE A 737 9.20 -0.91 -26.92
N GLN A 738 9.13 0.14 -27.74
CA GLN A 738 7.94 0.48 -28.49
C GLN A 738 8.26 0.59 -29.98
N ILE A 739 7.38 0.03 -30.79
CA ILE A 739 7.32 0.29 -32.24
C ILE A 739 6.03 1.04 -32.57
N PHE A 740 6.06 1.76 -33.69
CA PHE A 740 4.92 2.57 -34.13
C PHE A 740 4.37 2.04 -35.46
N LEU A 741 3.05 2.02 -35.58
CA LEU A 741 2.34 1.71 -36.80
C LEU A 741 1.54 2.91 -37.27
N LYS A 742 1.46 3.04 -38.59
CA LYS A 742 0.60 4.01 -39.29
C LYS A 742 -0.88 3.61 -39.15
N PRO A 743 -1.82 4.52 -39.45
CA PRO A 743 -3.26 4.24 -39.41
C PRO A 743 -3.74 3.05 -40.25
N ASP A 744 -2.96 2.61 -41.25
CA ASP A 744 -3.25 1.44 -42.08
C ASP A 744 -2.69 0.12 -41.51
N GLY A 745 -2.05 0.17 -40.34
CA GLY A 745 -1.46 -0.98 -39.65
C GLY A 745 -0.08 -1.38 -40.14
N THR A 746 0.55 -0.57 -41.01
CA THR A 746 1.94 -0.79 -41.46
C THR A 746 2.96 -0.16 -40.50
N GLU A 747 4.12 -0.80 -40.34
CA GLU A 747 5.19 -0.32 -39.45
C GLU A 747 5.78 1.01 -39.97
N GLU A 748 6.08 1.92 -39.05
CA GLU A 748 6.75 3.18 -39.35
C GLU A 748 8.27 2.99 -39.28
N ASP A 749 8.92 2.95 -40.45
CA ASP A 749 10.36 2.72 -40.57
C ASP A 749 11.17 3.75 -39.73
N GLY A 750 12.02 3.25 -38.83
CA GLY A 750 12.93 4.07 -38.03
C GLY A 750 12.32 4.70 -36.76
N ALA A 751 11.04 4.45 -36.47
CA ALA A 751 10.41 4.87 -35.22
C ALA A 751 10.51 3.73 -34.18
N PHE A 752 11.55 3.79 -33.36
CA PHE A 752 11.82 2.82 -32.29
C PHE A 752 12.18 3.56 -31.01
N TRP A 753 11.53 3.20 -29.90
CA TRP A 753 11.86 3.70 -28.57
C TRP A 753 12.22 2.52 -27.66
N SER A 754 13.20 2.69 -26.77
CA SER A 754 13.61 1.70 -25.78
C SER A 754 13.89 2.39 -24.45
N SER A 755 13.52 1.74 -23.34
CA SER A 755 13.71 2.28 -21.99
C SER A 755 15.18 2.41 -21.57
N LYS A 756 16.11 1.80 -22.31
CA LYS A 756 17.55 2.08 -22.23
C LYS A 756 18.02 2.78 -23.51
N ALA A 757 18.09 4.10 -23.46
CA ALA A 757 18.89 4.92 -24.35
C ALA A 757 19.83 5.80 -23.52
#